data_AF-A0A1G2KW30-F1
#
_entry.id   AF-A0A1G2KW30-F1
#
_cell.length_a   1.000
_cell.length_b   1.000
_cell.length_c   1.000
_cell.angle_alpha   90.00
_cell.angle_beta   90.00
_cell.angle_gamma   90.00
#
_symmetry.space_group_name_H-M   'P 1'
#
loop_
_entity.id
_entity.type
_entity.pdbx_description
1 polymer ?
#
loop_
_entity_poly.entity_id
_entity_poly.type
_entity_poly.pdbx_seq_one_letter_code
_entity_poly.pdbx_strand_id
1 'polypeptide(L)'
;MNKIRKSTTGRIASALLSVTTVLSLSGASIAMPLVASAALTEAQIASIISLLQSFGADPATVANVNSTLHGQAAPGGSSAACAFTRALTSGARGDDVTCLQNYLTSTGHFTFSGGATGYFGSVTQSAVAAWQAANGVAPAAGYFGSLSQAKYSSLASATPAPTPTPTPTPTPTPGTPPPATGTGLMVSAGVQPAETLAPLGAARVPFTELVFTAGLDGDVKVNGVTIERQSLGADAALSGIVLLDEMGLQIGLSKTLNSDHRALMSEAFTVKAGTSKKITVAGNRPTTETTSTAGQVIKLAVVAVDAGTASVTGLPITGTGQTMNTSLTIGTATLTRGPMDPGASNSKEVGTTGYTFSSIRVTAGSAEDIWVKSISWNQSGSVATSDLANMKTVVDGTSYDVVVSSDGKYYTSNFGPAGILIGKGNNKEVYIKGDVTGGSGRTADFDLYRYTDLYLVGSTYSYGVTPTATQVAASADDGNFHAANPNYDAFQVTVNAGSLTVSKATTPAAQNVAINLSSQVLGGFEVEVKGEPVSVSQSVFWYQLTDSDAGAEASGDDITALSLIDSTGKVVAGPKDGANVTTLGGKVTFTDSITFPVGKSIYTLKGKLSTNFENNDTVVASTTPSADWTTVTGQTTGTTITPSASIITANTMTAKAATVAISTNANNPTAQSIVAGVQDFVFAKITFDASNSGEDVRFSTLQFDVNTPTNADYPTNCQLWDGATALNTGGNTVTPTTDGDKTFTLDQHLIITKSSIKVINFACDLPGGLTSGSTIRIDTPDAAGDITGTGVTSGQSATISYTPSQAGPLMTIATSGSLTTAVAPSSPAAKLVVADTTDVVAGIFRFHATNEAVNLDKISIQMGNGTNTAQDIVQFTIWDGATQVGSGVFSTTTAAGLKIASTTLSTPVLIPKDADKDLTVKVDLAAVGTAQTGGQGALFSILIDTNDTTGTQGTGASSGATVNQTVGSADPTAAVHRMFKSIPTVAKVALPTNSLNNGSMSLLRFKVTADPKGDVGLYKFTLNIATSTATVTAIAIYGYSDSAFSLPAYDNGGKLWNAGQDGSTAMDMYFDPATQDSTNAGIQVPAGQTRYFDVVGTVASAVAGSSVSTSLLGDAAFIATSSASGVDAWQEDDFIWSANATTTALVGHVDWTNGTRVPGLPSTNISAEVLTK
;
A
#
# COMPACT_ATOMS: atom_id res chain seq x y z
N MET A 1 49.55 -16.45 45.24
CA MET A 1 49.10 -17.86 45.15
C MET A 1 47.92 -17.92 44.20
N ASN A 2 47.74 -18.90 43.32
CA ASN A 2 48.70 -19.73 42.59
C ASN A 2 48.01 -20.07 41.25
N LYS A 3 48.52 -19.53 40.12
CA LYS A 3 49.15 -20.29 39.00
C LYS A 3 48.14 -21.07 38.12
N ILE A 4 48.29 -21.21 36.80
CA ILE A 4 49.51 -21.52 36.04
C ILE A 4 49.53 -20.82 34.67
N ARG A 5 50.56 -19.97 34.47
CA ARG A 5 51.45 -19.75 33.28
C ARG A 5 50.82 -19.39 31.91
N LYS A 6 51.28 -18.33 31.19
CA LYS A 6 52.63 -18.12 30.56
C LYS A 6 52.97 -19.21 29.53
N SER A 7 53.51 -18.96 28.33
CA SER A 7 54.21 -17.77 27.76
C SER A 7 54.37 -17.94 26.23
N THR A 8 54.29 -16.88 25.41
CA THR A 8 55.44 -16.22 24.70
C THR A 8 56.25 -17.20 23.81
N THR A 9 56.37 -17.08 22.47
CA THR A 9 57.18 -16.13 21.64
C THR A 9 57.05 -16.57 20.15
N GLY A 10 57.21 -15.81 19.06
CA GLY A 10 57.43 -14.37 18.82
C GLY A 10 58.57 -14.08 17.79
N ARG A 11 58.40 -13.06 16.91
CA ARG A 11 59.37 -12.52 15.88
C ARG A 11 59.54 -13.34 14.58
N ILE A 12 59.96 -12.84 13.39
CA ILE A 12 59.96 -11.52 12.66
C ILE A 12 60.37 -11.84 11.18
N ALA A 13 60.06 -10.93 10.23
CA ALA A 13 60.54 -10.85 8.82
C ALA A 13 59.98 -11.91 7.84
N SER A 14 59.43 -11.61 6.65
CA SER A 14 59.63 -10.59 5.58
C SER A 14 60.42 -11.15 4.38
N ALA A 15 59.77 -11.35 3.23
CA ALA A 15 60.29 -11.05 1.88
C ALA A 15 59.33 -11.46 0.72
N LEU A 16 58.66 -10.46 0.13
CA LEU A 16 58.57 -10.14 -1.32
C LEU A 16 58.06 -11.13 -2.41
N LEU A 17 57.64 -10.48 -3.52
CA LEU A 17 57.17 -10.97 -4.83
C LEU A 17 55.71 -11.50 -4.88
N SER A 18 54.83 -11.17 -5.84
CA SER A 18 54.60 -10.04 -6.78
C SER A 18 53.69 -10.56 -7.92
N VAL A 19 52.70 -9.77 -8.40
CA VAL A 19 52.19 -9.77 -9.81
C VAL A 19 51.48 -11.08 -10.30
N THR A 20 50.32 -11.12 -10.99
CA THR A 20 49.27 -10.16 -11.45
C THR A 20 48.02 -10.95 -11.92
N THR A 21 46.99 -10.22 -12.37
CA THR A 21 46.10 -10.52 -13.54
C THR A 21 44.86 -11.42 -13.38
N VAL A 22 43.74 -10.72 -13.21
CA VAL A 22 42.46 -10.84 -13.94
C VAL A 22 42.57 -11.46 -15.35
N LEU A 23 41.70 -12.43 -15.70
CA LEU A 23 40.83 -12.36 -16.90
C LEU A 23 39.72 -13.42 -16.91
N SER A 24 38.56 -13.04 -17.45
CA SER A 24 37.46 -13.92 -17.83
C SER A 24 37.45 -14.19 -19.34
N LEU A 25 36.69 -15.21 -19.76
CA LEU A 25 36.31 -15.54 -21.15
C LEU A 25 37.45 -15.90 -22.13
N SER A 26 37.42 -17.14 -22.64
CA SER A 26 36.86 -17.45 -23.98
C SER A 26 37.40 -18.78 -24.52
N GLY A 27 36.52 -19.60 -25.09
CA GLY A 27 36.91 -20.79 -25.84
C GLY A 27 37.03 -20.45 -27.32
N ALA A 28 38.26 -20.41 -27.84
CA ALA A 28 38.55 -20.55 -29.27
C ALA A 28 39.51 -21.74 -29.44
N SER A 29 39.21 -22.59 -30.42
CA SER A 29 39.85 -23.90 -30.59
C SER A 29 41.30 -23.81 -31.08
N ILE A 30 42.24 -24.34 -30.31
CA ILE A 30 43.59 -24.74 -30.75
C ILE A 30 43.84 -26.17 -30.25
N ALA A 31 44.41 -27.03 -31.10
CA ALA A 31 44.64 -28.43 -30.80
C ALA A 31 46.07 -28.71 -30.26
N MET A 32 46.18 -29.83 -29.52
CA MET A 32 47.41 -30.48 -28.99
C MET A 32 48.04 -29.86 -27.71
N PRO A 33 48.68 -30.66 -26.84
CA PRO A 33 48.55 -32.10 -26.56
C PRO A 33 48.18 -32.43 -25.10
N LEU A 34 47.88 -33.70 -24.80
CA LEU A 34 47.64 -34.19 -23.43
C LEU A 34 48.86 -33.99 -22.51
N VAL A 35 48.64 -33.41 -21.33
CA VAL A 35 49.55 -33.53 -20.17
C VAL A 35 48.71 -33.96 -18.97
N ALA A 36 49.11 -35.02 -18.27
CA ALA A 36 48.37 -35.55 -17.13
C ALA A 36 48.48 -34.60 -15.92
N SER A 37 47.35 -34.26 -15.30
CA SER A 37 47.33 -33.57 -14.01
C SER A 37 47.63 -34.55 -12.87
N ALA A 38 48.43 -34.10 -11.89
CA ALA A 38 48.73 -34.88 -10.71
C ALA A 38 47.53 -34.89 -9.73
N ALA A 39 47.13 -36.07 -9.27
CA ALA A 39 46.13 -36.22 -8.21
C ALA A 39 46.72 -35.88 -6.83
N LEU A 40 45.87 -35.45 -5.90
CA LEU A 40 46.24 -35.25 -4.50
C LEU A 40 46.62 -36.58 -3.85
N THR A 41 47.62 -36.54 -2.97
CA THR A 41 48.03 -37.72 -2.19
C THR A 41 47.12 -37.90 -0.98
N GLU A 42 46.98 -39.16 -0.52
CA GLU A 42 46.09 -39.52 0.60
C GLU A 42 46.38 -38.74 1.89
N ALA A 43 47.65 -38.40 2.14
CA ALA A 43 48.05 -37.58 3.28
C ALA A 43 47.56 -36.12 3.18
N GLN A 44 47.46 -35.56 1.96
CA GLN A 44 46.88 -34.23 1.75
C GLN A 44 45.36 -34.24 1.96
N ILE A 45 44.68 -35.29 1.51
CA ILE A 45 43.23 -35.46 1.69
C ILE A 45 42.89 -35.59 3.18
N ALA A 46 43.59 -36.46 3.91
CA ALA A 46 43.43 -36.60 5.37
C ALA A 46 43.68 -35.29 6.12
N SER A 47 44.64 -34.47 5.67
CA SER A 47 44.93 -33.16 6.27
C SER A 47 43.80 -32.15 6.06
N ILE A 48 43.18 -32.13 4.86
CA ILE A 48 42.03 -31.26 4.56
C ILE A 48 40.81 -31.67 5.39
N ILE A 49 40.55 -32.97 5.52
CA ILE A 49 39.44 -33.53 6.31
C ILE A 49 39.61 -33.23 7.80
N SER A 50 40.81 -33.42 8.34
CA SER A 50 41.10 -33.07 9.74
C SER A 50 40.97 -31.56 10.01
N LEU A 51 41.28 -30.70 9.04
CA LEU A 51 41.12 -29.25 9.16
C LEU A 51 39.63 -28.87 9.21
N LEU A 52 38.80 -29.44 8.32
CA LEU A 52 37.34 -29.22 8.32
C LEU A 52 36.69 -29.67 9.63
N GLN A 53 37.08 -30.83 10.16
CA GLN A 53 36.62 -31.30 11.47
C GLN A 53 37.06 -30.37 12.61
N SER A 54 38.24 -29.77 12.54
CA SER A 54 38.72 -28.81 13.56
C SER A 54 37.93 -27.50 13.61
N PHE A 55 37.25 -27.13 12.51
CA PHE A 55 36.32 -26.00 12.46
C PHE A 55 34.87 -26.37 12.80
N GLY A 56 34.61 -27.62 13.20
CA GLY A 56 33.25 -28.08 13.55
C GLY A 56 32.32 -28.25 12.36
N ALA A 57 32.86 -28.46 11.14
CA ALA A 57 32.05 -28.79 9.98
C ALA A 57 31.22 -30.06 10.23
N ASP A 58 29.97 -30.09 9.78
CA ASP A 58 29.07 -31.19 10.07
C ASP A 58 29.50 -32.50 9.38
N PRO A 59 29.13 -33.68 9.91
CA PRO A 59 29.58 -34.96 9.37
C PRO A 59 29.21 -35.23 7.90
N ALA A 60 28.11 -34.67 7.39
CA ALA A 60 27.70 -34.87 5.99
C ALA A 60 28.53 -33.99 5.04
N THR A 61 28.82 -32.74 5.41
CA THR A 61 29.77 -31.89 4.67
C THR A 61 31.15 -32.53 4.63
N VAL A 62 31.65 -33.06 5.76
CA VAL A 62 32.93 -33.75 5.81
C VAL A 62 32.94 -35.01 4.92
N ALA A 63 31.87 -35.81 4.93
CA ALA A 63 31.75 -36.99 4.08
C ALA A 63 31.74 -36.66 2.57
N ASN A 64 31.03 -35.60 2.17
CA ASN A 64 30.97 -35.16 0.78
C ASN A 64 32.30 -34.57 0.28
N VAL A 65 33.03 -33.84 1.13
CA VAL A 65 34.38 -33.39 0.78
C VAL A 65 35.33 -34.61 0.66
N ASN A 66 35.20 -35.60 1.54
CA ASN A 66 36.02 -36.82 1.48
C ASN A 66 35.78 -37.61 0.18
N SER A 67 34.52 -37.81 -0.23
CA SER A 67 34.23 -38.48 -1.50
C SER A 67 34.77 -37.69 -2.69
N THR A 68 34.59 -36.37 -2.70
CA THR A 68 35.01 -35.48 -3.80
C THR A 68 36.53 -35.46 -3.96
N LEU A 69 37.28 -35.41 -2.86
CA LEU A 69 38.75 -35.42 -2.88
C LEU A 69 39.33 -36.77 -3.34
N HIS A 70 38.64 -37.89 -3.09
CA HIS A 70 38.98 -39.19 -3.66
C HIS A 70 38.42 -39.43 -5.08
N GLY A 71 37.86 -38.40 -5.73
CA GLY A 71 37.32 -38.50 -7.10
C GLY A 71 36.04 -39.34 -7.22
N GLN A 72 35.35 -39.62 -6.11
CA GLN A 72 34.07 -40.30 -6.10
C GLN A 72 32.92 -39.29 -6.24
N ALA A 73 31.95 -39.61 -7.12
CA ALA A 73 30.73 -38.83 -7.24
C ALA A 73 30.01 -38.75 -5.88
N ALA A 74 29.69 -37.53 -5.44
CA ALA A 74 29.02 -37.31 -4.16
C ALA A 74 27.70 -38.09 -4.09
N PRO A 75 27.39 -38.78 -2.97
CA PRO A 75 26.13 -39.50 -2.83
C PRO A 75 24.96 -38.52 -2.91
N GLY A 76 24.14 -38.66 -3.97
CA GLY A 76 22.95 -37.84 -4.16
C GLY A 76 21.94 -38.09 -3.04
N GLY A 77 21.93 -37.20 -2.04
CA GLY A 77 20.94 -37.19 -0.98
C GLY A 77 19.55 -36.91 -1.55
N SER A 78 18.80 -37.98 -1.83
CA SER A 78 17.41 -37.89 -2.26
C SER A 78 16.58 -37.29 -1.12
N SER A 79 16.23 -36.01 -1.24
CA SER A 79 15.36 -35.32 -0.30
C SER A 79 13.95 -35.90 -0.42
N ALA A 80 13.52 -36.62 0.62
CA ALA A 80 12.13 -37.02 0.74
C ALA A 80 11.24 -35.76 0.74
N ALA A 81 10.14 -35.80 -0.02
CA ALA A 81 9.18 -34.69 -0.07
C ALA A 81 8.66 -34.35 1.33
N CYS A 82 8.53 -33.05 1.63
CA CYS A 82 8.07 -32.56 2.92
C CYS A 82 6.63 -33.00 3.18
N ALA A 83 6.41 -33.83 4.21
CA ALA A 83 5.07 -34.24 4.63
C ALA A 83 4.47 -33.18 5.57
N PHE A 84 3.54 -32.37 5.06
CA PHE A 84 2.84 -31.34 5.83
C PHE A 84 1.56 -31.90 6.47
N THR A 85 1.54 -32.04 7.80
CA THR A 85 0.39 -32.58 8.57
C THR A 85 -0.51 -31.50 9.18
N ARG A 86 -0.11 -30.23 9.10
CA ARG A 86 -0.87 -29.06 9.59
C ARG A 86 -0.66 -27.87 8.65
N ALA A 87 -1.55 -26.87 8.72
CA ALA A 87 -1.34 -25.60 8.03
C ALA A 87 -0.26 -24.76 8.72
N LEU A 88 0.52 -24.00 7.93
CA LEU A 88 1.57 -23.11 8.42
C LEU A 88 1.21 -21.65 8.15
N THR A 89 1.43 -20.79 9.14
CA THR A 89 1.06 -19.37 9.16
C THR A 89 2.05 -18.56 9.99
N SER A 90 1.93 -17.23 9.94
CA SER A 90 2.76 -16.31 10.73
C SER A 90 2.78 -16.69 12.22
N GLY A 91 3.98 -16.84 12.79
CA GLY A 91 4.20 -17.31 14.16
C GLY A 91 4.52 -18.80 14.30
N ALA A 92 4.28 -19.63 13.27
CA ALA A 92 4.57 -21.06 13.33
C ALA A 92 6.07 -21.35 13.48
N ARG A 93 6.41 -22.42 14.21
CA ARG A 93 7.78 -22.97 14.35
C ARG A 93 7.77 -24.48 14.17
N GLY A 94 8.89 -25.04 13.73
CA GLY A 94 9.12 -26.49 13.64
C GLY A 94 9.82 -26.93 12.36
N ASP A 95 10.14 -28.23 12.28
CA ASP A 95 10.86 -28.83 11.16
C ASP A 95 10.06 -28.77 9.85
N ASP A 96 8.73 -28.73 9.93
CA ASP A 96 7.84 -28.47 8.80
C ASP A 96 8.02 -27.06 8.22
N VAL A 97 8.20 -26.05 9.07
CA VAL A 97 8.56 -24.69 8.62
C VAL A 97 9.95 -24.67 7.98
N THR A 98 10.93 -25.37 8.57
CA THR A 98 12.28 -25.51 7.99
C THR A 98 12.24 -26.18 6.62
N CYS A 99 11.46 -27.26 6.47
CA CYS A 99 11.30 -27.99 5.22
C CYS A 99 10.62 -27.13 4.14
N LEU A 100 9.58 -26.38 4.51
CA LEU A 100 8.93 -25.40 3.61
C LEU A 100 9.90 -24.29 3.19
N GLN A 101 10.67 -23.71 4.11
CA GLN A 101 11.67 -22.68 3.80
C GLN A 101 12.74 -23.20 2.84
N ASN A 102 13.28 -24.41 3.08
CA ASN A 102 14.25 -25.04 2.18
C ASN A 102 13.68 -25.28 0.77
N TYR A 103 12.43 -25.74 0.67
CA TYR A 103 11.74 -25.88 -0.60
C TYR A 103 11.55 -24.53 -1.31
N LEU A 104 11.12 -23.49 -0.59
CA LEU A 104 10.97 -22.15 -1.14
C LEU A 104 12.31 -21.53 -1.56
N THR A 105 13.43 -21.87 -0.89
CA THR A 105 14.78 -21.52 -1.36
C THR A 105 15.11 -22.24 -2.67
N SER A 106 14.85 -23.55 -2.76
CA SER A 106 15.12 -24.34 -3.97
C SER A 106 14.32 -23.90 -5.20
N THR A 107 13.17 -23.24 -4.98
CA THR A 107 12.31 -22.65 -6.02
C THR A 107 12.53 -21.15 -6.19
N GLY A 108 13.53 -20.55 -5.52
CA GLY A 108 13.92 -19.14 -5.67
C GLY A 108 13.01 -18.12 -4.96
N HIS A 109 12.02 -18.57 -4.18
CA HIS A 109 11.04 -17.70 -3.52
C HIS A 109 11.44 -17.28 -2.09
N PHE A 110 12.35 -17.99 -1.41
CA PHE A 110 12.85 -17.62 -0.07
C PHE A 110 14.32 -17.17 -0.15
N THR A 111 14.53 -15.86 0.01
CA THR A 111 15.81 -15.17 -0.23
C THR A 111 16.55 -14.75 1.05
N PHE A 112 16.17 -15.29 2.21
CA PHE A 112 16.80 -14.93 3.48
C PHE A 112 18.22 -15.51 3.58
N SER A 113 19.22 -14.64 3.70
CA SER A 113 20.65 -15.00 3.69
C SER A 113 21.09 -15.89 4.86
N GLY A 114 20.34 -15.93 5.96
CA GLY A 114 20.58 -16.84 7.09
C GLY A 114 20.06 -18.27 6.91
N GLY A 115 19.49 -18.61 5.74
CA GLY A 115 18.93 -19.95 5.48
C GLY A 115 17.59 -20.21 6.17
N ALA A 116 17.14 -21.47 6.18
CA ALA A 116 15.90 -21.84 6.85
C ALA A 116 16.06 -21.74 8.38
N THR A 117 15.24 -20.87 9.00
CA THR A 117 15.28 -20.54 10.44
C THR A 117 14.33 -21.39 11.28
N GLY A 118 13.45 -22.18 10.64
CA GLY A 118 12.38 -22.91 11.31
C GLY A 118 11.32 -22.01 11.96
N TYR A 119 11.30 -20.71 11.63
CA TYR A 119 10.30 -19.74 12.10
C TYR A 119 9.58 -19.05 10.94
N PHE A 120 8.26 -19.16 10.91
CA PHE A 120 7.40 -18.60 9.88
C PHE A 120 7.11 -17.13 10.22
N GLY A 121 8.02 -16.25 9.83
CA GLY A 121 7.85 -14.79 9.93
C GLY A 121 7.32 -14.16 8.65
N SER A 122 7.30 -12.81 8.61
CA SER A 122 6.88 -12.02 7.46
C SER A 122 7.61 -12.37 6.15
N VAL A 123 8.90 -12.69 6.23
CA VAL A 123 9.71 -13.13 5.07
C VAL A 123 9.23 -14.47 4.52
N THR A 124 8.88 -15.42 5.38
CA THR A 124 8.32 -16.73 4.95
C THR A 124 6.91 -16.57 4.40
N GLN A 125 6.10 -15.69 5.00
CA GLN A 125 4.76 -15.36 4.50
C GLN A 125 4.83 -14.74 3.09
N SER A 126 5.75 -13.81 2.85
CA SER A 126 5.99 -13.21 1.53
C SER A 126 6.47 -14.25 0.50
N ALA A 127 7.41 -15.13 0.89
CA ALA A 127 7.88 -16.22 0.03
C ALA A 127 6.76 -17.21 -0.35
N VAL A 128 5.89 -17.58 0.61
CA VAL A 128 4.71 -18.42 0.34
C VAL A 128 3.72 -17.70 -0.59
N ALA A 129 3.49 -16.40 -0.42
CA ALA A 129 2.61 -15.62 -1.30
C ALA A 129 3.15 -15.57 -2.75
N ALA A 130 4.46 -15.33 -2.91
CA ALA A 130 5.12 -15.34 -4.21
C ALA A 130 5.05 -16.72 -4.89
N TRP A 131 5.31 -17.80 -4.15
CA TRP A 131 5.17 -19.17 -4.65
C TRP A 131 3.71 -19.53 -4.99
N GLN A 132 2.74 -19.11 -4.17
CA GLN A 132 1.30 -19.30 -4.43
C GLN A 132 0.88 -18.63 -5.74
N ALA A 133 1.29 -17.38 -5.96
CA ALA A 133 1.03 -16.65 -7.20
C ALA A 133 1.68 -17.35 -8.42
N ALA A 134 2.95 -17.74 -8.30
CA ALA A 134 3.67 -18.46 -9.36
C ALA A 134 3.07 -19.84 -9.71
N ASN A 135 2.35 -20.47 -8.77
CA ASN A 135 1.81 -21.83 -8.93
C ASN A 135 0.28 -21.89 -9.10
N GLY A 136 -0.39 -20.73 -9.25
CA GLY A 136 -1.82 -20.64 -9.50
C GLY A 136 -2.71 -20.96 -8.28
N VAL A 137 -2.20 -20.77 -7.06
CA VAL A 137 -2.94 -20.99 -5.81
C VAL A 137 -3.53 -19.67 -5.33
N ALA A 138 -4.87 -19.52 -5.43
CA ALA A 138 -5.58 -18.32 -5.02
C ALA A 138 -6.43 -18.54 -3.74
N PRO A 139 -6.51 -17.55 -2.83
CA PRO A 139 -5.75 -16.30 -2.81
C PRO A 139 -4.28 -16.52 -2.39
N ALA A 140 -3.37 -15.74 -2.98
CA ALA A 140 -1.94 -15.76 -2.65
C ALA A 140 -1.64 -15.01 -1.32
N ALA A 141 -2.25 -15.46 -0.23
CA ALA A 141 -2.27 -14.78 1.08
C ALA A 141 -1.02 -15.03 1.96
N GLY A 142 -0.07 -15.86 1.50
CA GLY A 142 1.10 -16.24 2.29
C GLY A 142 0.81 -17.28 3.38
N TYR A 143 -0.39 -17.87 3.38
CA TYR A 143 -0.84 -18.89 4.31
C TYR A 143 -0.73 -20.29 3.69
N PHE A 144 0.12 -21.16 4.23
CA PHE A 144 0.38 -22.49 3.67
C PHE A 144 -0.63 -23.54 4.19
N GLY A 145 -1.89 -23.35 3.79
CA GLY A 145 -3.01 -24.24 4.09
C GLY A 145 -3.20 -25.38 3.08
N SER A 146 -4.34 -26.09 3.18
CA SER A 146 -4.66 -27.29 2.40
C SER A 146 -4.51 -27.14 0.89
N LEU A 147 -4.93 -26.02 0.30
CA LEU A 147 -4.76 -25.75 -1.15
C LEU A 147 -3.28 -25.67 -1.56
N SER A 148 -2.44 -25.07 -0.71
CA SER A 148 -0.99 -24.98 -0.94
C SER A 148 -0.31 -26.34 -0.76
N GLN A 149 -0.76 -27.13 0.22
CA GLN A 149 -0.26 -28.48 0.45
C GLN A 149 -0.62 -29.42 -0.70
N ALA A 150 -1.85 -29.36 -1.21
CA ALA A 150 -2.26 -30.13 -2.38
C ALA A 150 -1.43 -29.77 -3.62
N LYS A 151 -1.21 -28.47 -3.89
CA LYS A 151 -0.35 -28.02 -4.99
C LYS A 151 1.10 -28.45 -4.79
N TYR A 152 1.66 -28.30 -3.59
CA TYR A 152 3.00 -28.78 -3.25
C TYR A 152 3.16 -30.27 -3.54
N SER A 153 2.23 -31.11 -3.08
CA SER A 153 2.26 -32.56 -3.31
C SER A 153 2.17 -32.91 -4.79
N SER A 154 1.42 -32.15 -5.60
CA SER A 154 1.37 -32.35 -7.06
C SER A 154 2.69 -32.04 -7.76
N LEU A 155 3.48 -31.09 -7.23
CA LEU A 155 4.78 -30.70 -7.77
C LEU A 155 5.89 -31.65 -7.29
N ALA A 156 5.83 -32.08 -6.03
CA ALA A 156 6.80 -33.00 -5.42
C ALA A 156 6.70 -34.45 -5.92
N SER A 157 5.63 -34.80 -6.64
CA SER A 157 5.41 -36.17 -7.16
C SER A 157 5.88 -36.37 -8.61
N ALA A 158 6.45 -35.35 -9.25
CA ALA A 158 6.88 -35.42 -10.65
C ALA A 158 8.24 -36.15 -10.80
N THR A 159 8.20 -37.47 -10.93
CA THR A 159 9.37 -38.28 -11.31
C THR A 159 9.58 -38.22 -12.84
N PRO A 160 10.80 -37.94 -13.36
CA PRO A 160 11.04 -37.92 -14.80
C PRO A 160 10.99 -39.31 -15.42
N ALA A 161 10.30 -39.45 -16.55
CA ALA A 161 10.51 -40.58 -17.46
C ALA A 161 11.87 -40.42 -18.20
N PRO A 162 12.58 -41.51 -18.52
CA PRO A 162 13.91 -41.42 -19.10
C PRO A 162 13.88 -40.97 -20.58
N THR A 163 14.65 -39.92 -20.90
CA THR A 163 14.87 -39.44 -22.27
C THR A 163 15.92 -40.29 -22.99
N PRO A 164 15.69 -40.74 -24.24
CA PRO A 164 16.67 -41.50 -25.01
C PRO A 164 17.79 -40.62 -25.63
N THR A 165 18.97 -41.22 -25.77
CA THR A 165 20.19 -40.65 -26.39
C THR A 165 20.03 -40.44 -27.90
N PRO A 166 20.62 -39.39 -28.52
CA PRO A 166 20.49 -39.10 -29.96
C PRO A 166 21.14 -40.16 -30.86
N THR A 167 20.50 -40.41 -32.00
CA THR A 167 20.99 -41.26 -33.12
C THR A 167 21.11 -40.41 -34.39
N PRO A 168 22.15 -40.57 -35.23
CA PRO A 168 22.43 -39.67 -36.36
C PRO A 168 21.47 -39.80 -37.55
N THR A 169 21.54 -38.80 -38.43
CA THR A 169 20.77 -38.58 -39.66
C THR A 169 20.60 -39.82 -40.55
N PRO A 170 19.38 -40.13 -41.03
CA PRO A 170 19.13 -41.29 -41.87
C PRO A 170 19.50 -41.05 -43.35
N THR A 171 20.16 -42.05 -43.94
CA THR A 171 20.23 -42.29 -45.40
C THR A 171 19.01 -43.14 -45.80
N PRO A 172 18.39 -42.96 -46.98
CA PRO A 172 17.12 -43.62 -47.31
C PRO A 172 17.21 -45.15 -47.28
N THR A 173 16.24 -45.80 -46.62
CA THR A 173 16.08 -47.26 -46.56
C THR A 173 14.66 -47.64 -46.99
N PRO A 174 14.44 -48.76 -47.73
CA PRO A 174 13.13 -49.13 -48.26
C PRO A 174 12.03 -49.39 -47.22
N GLY A 175 10.77 -49.23 -47.65
CA GLY A 175 9.60 -49.16 -46.78
C GLY A 175 9.25 -50.43 -46.00
N THR A 176 8.60 -50.22 -44.86
CA THR A 176 8.06 -51.23 -43.95
C THR A 176 7.01 -52.12 -44.66
N PRO A 177 6.99 -53.45 -44.45
CA PRO A 177 5.94 -54.30 -44.98
C PRO A 177 4.56 -53.93 -44.42
N PRO A 178 3.45 -54.16 -45.15
CA PRO A 178 2.10 -53.99 -44.63
C PRO A 178 1.83 -54.88 -43.41
N PRO A 179 0.92 -54.50 -42.51
CA PRO A 179 0.43 -55.40 -41.47
C PRO A 179 -0.09 -56.71 -42.08
N ALA A 180 0.12 -57.84 -41.39
CA ALA A 180 -0.38 -59.12 -41.85
C ALA A 180 -1.92 -59.12 -41.90
N THR A 181 -2.48 -59.39 -43.09
CA THR A 181 -3.93 -59.53 -43.31
C THR A 181 -4.39 -60.89 -42.77
N GLY A 182 -5.40 -60.90 -41.90
CA GLY A 182 -5.96 -62.15 -41.37
C GLY A 182 -6.61 -63.00 -42.47
N THR A 183 -6.46 -64.32 -42.39
CA THR A 183 -6.87 -65.26 -43.46
C THR A 183 -8.30 -65.80 -43.32
N GLY A 184 -8.93 -65.64 -42.15
CA GLY A 184 -10.26 -66.18 -41.86
C GLY A 184 -11.13 -65.27 -41.00
N LEU A 185 -12.42 -65.27 -41.31
CA LEU A 185 -13.47 -64.52 -40.62
C LEU A 185 -14.66 -65.45 -40.34
N MET A 186 -14.93 -65.71 -39.06
CA MET A 186 -16.14 -66.42 -38.65
C MET A 186 -17.24 -65.41 -38.36
N VAL A 187 -18.39 -65.53 -39.01
CA VAL A 187 -19.60 -64.77 -38.68
C VAL A 187 -20.57 -65.72 -37.99
N SER A 188 -20.99 -65.39 -36.77
CA SER A 188 -21.96 -66.18 -36.00
C SER A 188 -23.17 -65.32 -35.62
N ALA A 189 -24.29 -65.97 -35.34
CA ALA A 189 -25.47 -65.29 -34.85
C ALA A 189 -25.20 -64.74 -33.43
N GLY A 190 -25.44 -63.44 -33.23
CA GLY A 190 -25.50 -62.85 -31.90
C GLY A 190 -26.81 -63.19 -31.19
N VAL A 191 -27.07 -62.55 -30.05
CA VAL A 191 -28.36 -62.67 -29.36
C VAL A 191 -29.38 -61.93 -30.22
N GLN A 192 -30.28 -62.66 -30.88
CA GLN A 192 -31.20 -62.01 -31.82
C GLN A 192 -32.15 -61.06 -31.07
N PRO A 193 -32.52 -59.91 -31.67
CA PRO A 193 -33.45 -58.97 -31.08
C PRO A 193 -34.79 -59.63 -30.75
N ALA A 194 -35.49 -59.14 -29.72
CA ALA A 194 -36.85 -59.59 -29.43
C ALA A 194 -37.83 -59.18 -30.55
N GLU A 195 -38.92 -59.95 -30.71
CA GLU A 195 -40.04 -59.58 -31.57
C GLU A 195 -40.75 -58.36 -30.99
N THR A 196 -40.90 -57.31 -31.80
CA THR A 196 -41.52 -56.03 -31.43
C THR A 196 -42.22 -55.40 -32.64
N LEU A 197 -42.82 -54.23 -32.40
CA LEU A 197 -43.41 -53.40 -33.45
C LEU A 197 -42.30 -52.60 -34.17
N ALA A 198 -42.58 -52.21 -35.41
CA ALA A 198 -41.81 -51.19 -36.14
C ALA A 198 -42.76 -50.03 -36.51
N PRO A 199 -42.93 -49.02 -35.64
CA PRO A 199 -43.81 -47.88 -35.90
C PRO A 199 -43.34 -46.99 -37.05
N LEU A 200 -44.18 -46.07 -37.51
CA LEU A 200 -43.75 -45.05 -38.46
C LEU A 200 -42.75 -44.08 -37.85
N GLY A 201 -41.79 -43.62 -38.66
CA GLY A 201 -40.68 -42.77 -38.24
C GLY A 201 -39.60 -43.46 -37.40
N ALA A 202 -39.80 -44.72 -36.99
CA ALA A 202 -38.83 -45.45 -36.18
C ALA A 202 -37.53 -45.72 -36.95
N ALA A 203 -36.44 -45.12 -36.51
CA ALA A 203 -35.10 -45.40 -37.00
C ALA A 203 -34.45 -46.54 -36.19
N ARG A 204 -33.47 -47.22 -36.80
CA ARG A 204 -32.60 -48.21 -36.14
C ARG A 204 -33.35 -49.38 -35.47
N VAL A 205 -34.50 -49.80 -36.02
CA VAL A 205 -35.26 -50.97 -35.53
C VAL A 205 -34.42 -52.25 -35.77
N PRO A 206 -33.99 -52.99 -34.74
CA PRO A 206 -33.04 -54.08 -34.91
C PRO A 206 -33.71 -55.35 -35.43
N PHE A 207 -33.14 -55.98 -36.46
CA PHE A 207 -33.65 -57.23 -37.06
C PHE A 207 -32.71 -58.41 -36.83
N THR A 208 -31.40 -58.22 -37.05
CA THR A 208 -30.43 -59.32 -37.04
C THR A 208 -29.20 -58.91 -36.26
N GLU A 209 -28.77 -59.73 -35.31
CA GLU A 209 -27.52 -59.51 -34.57
C GLU A 209 -26.44 -60.50 -35.00
N LEU A 210 -25.21 -60.02 -35.19
CA LEU A 210 -24.09 -60.76 -35.76
C LEU A 210 -22.85 -60.54 -34.91
N VAL A 211 -22.01 -61.59 -34.80
CA VAL A 211 -20.69 -61.50 -34.19
C VAL A 211 -19.66 -61.93 -35.22
N PHE A 212 -18.83 -60.97 -35.63
CA PHE A 212 -17.73 -61.18 -36.57
C PHE A 212 -16.45 -61.43 -35.79
N THR A 213 -15.77 -62.57 -35.98
CA THR A 213 -14.55 -62.93 -35.23
C THR A 213 -13.40 -63.19 -36.19
N ALA A 214 -12.30 -62.45 -36.02
CA ALA A 214 -11.08 -62.61 -36.78
C ALA A 214 -10.10 -63.57 -36.08
N GLY A 215 -9.31 -64.31 -36.87
CA GLY A 215 -8.22 -65.14 -36.35
C GLY A 215 -7.11 -64.31 -35.69
N LEU A 216 -6.21 -64.98 -34.95
CA LEU A 216 -5.03 -64.35 -34.33
C LEU A 216 -3.94 -63.97 -35.35
N ASP A 217 -4.09 -64.38 -36.60
CA ASP A 217 -3.12 -64.27 -37.69
C ASP A 217 -3.09 -62.91 -38.40
N GLY A 218 -4.09 -62.06 -38.18
CA GLY A 218 -4.09 -60.69 -38.67
C GLY A 218 -5.43 -59.97 -38.55
N ASP A 219 -5.41 -58.65 -38.76
CA ASP A 219 -6.64 -57.86 -38.86
C ASP A 219 -7.42 -58.25 -40.12
N VAL A 220 -8.75 -58.34 -40.01
CA VAL A 220 -9.63 -58.60 -41.17
C VAL A 220 -10.48 -57.38 -41.45
N LYS A 221 -10.37 -56.85 -42.68
CA LYS A 221 -11.22 -55.77 -43.17
C LYS A 221 -12.44 -56.34 -43.89
N VAL A 222 -13.61 -56.13 -43.32
CA VAL A 222 -14.89 -56.32 -44.01
C VAL A 222 -15.09 -55.11 -44.92
N ASN A 223 -15.24 -55.33 -46.23
CA ASN A 223 -15.52 -54.28 -47.21
C ASN A 223 -17.02 -54.16 -47.50
N GLY A 224 -17.82 -55.19 -47.19
CA GLY A 224 -19.27 -55.06 -47.25
C GLY A 224 -20.06 -56.23 -46.69
N VAL A 225 -21.35 -55.97 -46.46
CA VAL A 225 -22.33 -56.93 -45.94
C VAL A 225 -23.58 -56.88 -46.81
N THR A 226 -23.99 -58.04 -47.36
CA THR A 226 -25.20 -58.18 -48.17
C THR A 226 -26.34 -58.69 -47.31
N ILE A 227 -27.37 -57.87 -47.16
CA ILE A 227 -28.61 -58.18 -46.46
C ILE A 227 -29.69 -58.54 -47.47
N GLU A 228 -30.51 -59.54 -47.18
CA GLU A 228 -31.66 -59.98 -47.95
C GLU A 228 -32.92 -60.02 -47.07
N ARG A 229 -34.07 -59.59 -47.59
CA ARG A 229 -35.36 -59.76 -46.92
C ARG A 229 -35.91 -61.16 -47.19
N GLN A 230 -36.07 -61.96 -46.13
CA GLN A 230 -36.52 -63.36 -46.20
C GLN A 230 -37.94 -63.57 -45.63
N SER A 231 -38.85 -62.61 -45.87
CA SER A 231 -40.26 -62.70 -45.47
C SER A 231 -41.19 -62.16 -46.56
N LEU A 232 -42.50 -62.29 -46.38
CA LEU A 232 -43.52 -61.88 -47.38
C LEU A 232 -43.93 -60.40 -47.32
N GLY A 233 -43.39 -59.60 -46.39
CA GLY A 233 -43.68 -58.16 -46.32
C GLY A 233 -43.03 -57.36 -47.46
N ALA A 234 -43.58 -56.20 -47.80
CA ALA A 234 -43.10 -55.37 -48.91
C ALA A 234 -41.80 -54.63 -48.58
N ASP A 235 -40.92 -54.45 -49.57
CA ASP A 235 -39.67 -53.67 -49.40
C ASP A 235 -39.95 -52.23 -48.94
N ALA A 236 -41.01 -51.62 -49.48
CA ALA A 236 -41.45 -50.27 -49.14
C ALA A 236 -41.89 -50.07 -47.67
N ALA A 237 -42.00 -51.16 -46.89
CA ALA A 237 -42.17 -51.07 -45.45
C ALA A 237 -40.92 -50.51 -44.74
N LEU A 238 -39.74 -50.55 -45.36
CA LEU A 238 -38.51 -49.95 -44.85
C LEU A 238 -38.07 -48.77 -45.73
N SER A 239 -37.77 -47.63 -45.10
CA SER A 239 -37.13 -46.48 -45.76
C SER A 239 -35.62 -46.66 -45.97
N GLY A 240 -35.03 -47.63 -45.28
CA GLY A 240 -33.66 -48.07 -45.51
C GLY A 240 -33.18 -49.09 -44.48
N ILE A 241 -32.00 -49.66 -44.74
CA ILE A 241 -31.30 -50.62 -43.89
C ILE A 241 -29.94 -50.03 -43.54
N VAL A 242 -29.55 -50.19 -42.28
CA VAL A 242 -28.29 -49.71 -41.70
C VAL A 242 -27.58 -50.84 -40.96
N LEU A 243 -26.25 -50.75 -40.87
CA LEU A 243 -25.47 -51.51 -39.90
C LEU A 243 -25.23 -50.62 -38.70
N LEU A 244 -25.34 -51.20 -37.51
CA LEU A 244 -25.01 -50.55 -36.24
C LEU A 244 -23.86 -51.32 -35.59
N ASP A 245 -22.94 -50.62 -34.94
CA ASP A 245 -21.92 -51.24 -34.09
C ASP A 245 -22.47 -51.63 -32.69
N GLU A 246 -21.59 -52.13 -31.83
CA GLU A 246 -21.91 -52.54 -30.46
C GLU A 246 -22.38 -51.39 -29.55
N MET A 247 -22.11 -50.13 -29.90
CA MET A 247 -22.60 -48.93 -29.22
C MET A 247 -23.90 -48.40 -29.84
N GLY A 248 -24.41 -49.05 -30.89
CA GLY A 248 -25.58 -48.61 -31.64
C GLY A 248 -25.31 -47.49 -32.64
N LEU A 249 -24.03 -47.11 -32.86
CA LEU A 249 -23.63 -46.09 -33.82
C LEU A 249 -23.72 -46.65 -35.26
N GLN A 250 -24.09 -45.82 -36.23
CA GLN A 250 -24.33 -46.28 -37.59
C GLN A 250 -23.02 -46.42 -38.37
N ILE A 251 -22.79 -47.58 -38.98
CA ILE A 251 -21.71 -47.82 -39.93
C ILE A 251 -22.25 -47.57 -41.35
N GLY A 252 -21.66 -46.60 -42.03
CA GLY A 252 -21.94 -46.31 -43.44
C GLY A 252 -23.25 -45.57 -43.70
N LEU A 253 -23.65 -45.60 -44.98
CA LEU A 253 -24.90 -45.01 -45.47
C LEU A 253 -26.06 -45.99 -45.38
N SER A 254 -27.25 -45.50 -45.02
CA SER A 254 -28.50 -46.24 -45.16
C SER A 254 -28.75 -46.63 -46.62
N LYS A 255 -29.14 -47.89 -46.86
CA LYS A 255 -29.41 -48.42 -48.21
C LYS A 255 -30.85 -48.92 -48.32
N THR A 256 -31.50 -48.68 -49.46
CA THR A 256 -32.79 -49.32 -49.77
C THR A 256 -32.59 -50.73 -50.30
N LEU A 257 -33.64 -51.55 -50.21
CA LEU A 257 -33.69 -52.86 -50.87
C LEU A 257 -33.86 -52.67 -52.39
N ASN A 258 -33.15 -53.47 -53.17
CA ASN A 258 -33.29 -53.53 -54.63
C ASN A 258 -34.42 -54.50 -55.05
N SER A 259 -34.64 -54.68 -56.35
CA SER A 259 -35.66 -55.58 -56.89
C SER A 259 -35.46 -57.07 -56.55
N ASP A 260 -34.25 -57.48 -56.17
CA ASP A 260 -33.94 -58.83 -55.66
C ASP A 260 -34.14 -58.93 -54.13
N HIS A 261 -34.74 -57.90 -53.52
CA HIS A 261 -34.96 -57.77 -52.08
C HIS A 261 -33.64 -57.79 -51.28
N ARG A 262 -32.58 -57.20 -51.84
CA ARG A 262 -31.23 -57.12 -51.23
C ARG A 262 -30.72 -55.70 -51.07
N ALA A 263 -29.91 -55.49 -50.04
CA ALA A 263 -29.14 -54.26 -49.80
C ALA A 263 -27.67 -54.61 -49.54
N LEU A 264 -26.75 -53.98 -50.30
CA LEU A 264 -25.30 -54.09 -50.07
C LEU A 264 -24.81 -52.89 -49.26
N MET A 265 -24.39 -53.16 -48.03
CA MET A 265 -23.75 -52.20 -47.14
C MET A 265 -22.25 -52.22 -47.46
N SER A 266 -21.77 -51.23 -48.20
CA SER A 266 -20.40 -51.16 -48.75
C SER A 266 -19.42 -50.35 -47.90
N GLU A 267 -19.78 -50.01 -46.67
CA GLU A 267 -18.88 -49.28 -45.77
C GLU A 267 -17.99 -50.27 -45.06
N ALA A 268 -16.68 -50.02 -45.12
CA ALA A 268 -15.71 -50.98 -44.61
C ALA A 268 -15.47 -50.81 -43.11
N PHE A 269 -15.30 -51.93 -42.40
CA PHE A 269 -14.87 -51.94 -41.00
C PHE A 269 -13.87 -53.05 -40.73
N THR A 270 -12.97 -52.82 -39.78
CA THR A 270 -11.96 -53.81 -39.38
C THR A 270 -12.40 -54.55 -38.13
N VAL A 271 -12.18 -55.87 -38.13
CA VAL A 271 -12.20 -56.74 -36.94
C VAL A 271 -10.75 -57.03 -36.60
N LYS A 272 -10.34 -56.74 -35.36
CA LYS A 272 -8.94 -56.85 -34.94
C LYS A 272 -8.52 -58.30 -34.73
N ALA A 273 -7.26 -58.63 -35.00
CA ALA A 273 -6.71 -59.97 -34.83
C ALA A 273 -7.06 -60.57 -33.44
N GLY A 274 -7.66 -61.76 -33.41
CA GLY A 274 -8.07 -62.45 -32.18
C GLY A 274 -9.25 -61.83 -31.43
N THR A 275 -9.97 -60.88 -32.03
CA THR A 275 -11.13 -60.22 -31.41
C THR A 275 -12.43 -60.52 -32.14
N SER A 276 -13.54 -60.29 -31.45
CA SER A 276 -14.89 -60.31 -32.02
C SER A 276 -15.46 -58.89 -32.06
N LYS A 277 -16.18 -58.54 -33.13
CA LYS A 277 -16.96 -57.31 -33.26
C LYS A 277 -18.43 -57.64 -33.45
N LYS A 278 -19.29 -57.09 -32.59
CA LYS A 278 -20.75 -57.23 -32.69
C LYS A 278 -21.32 -56.16 -33.62
N ILE A 279 -22.19 -56.57 -34.54
CA ILE A 279 -22.88 -55.71 -35.52
C ILE A 279 -24.36 -56.05 -35.54
N THR A 280 -25.23 -55.04 -35.58
CA THR A 280 -26.68 -55.21 -35.72
C THR A 280 -27.15 -54.68 -37.07
N VAL A 281 -27.84 -55.51 -37.85
CA VAL A 281 -28.63 -55.08 -39.01
C VAL A 281 -29.94 -54.49 -38.49
N ALA A 282 -30.18 -53.23 -38.83
CA ALA A 282 -31.39 -52.53 -38.44
C ALA A 282 -32.10 -51.88 -39.64
N GLY A 283 -33.42 -51.78 -39.55
CA GLY A 283 -34.26 -51.12 -40.54
C GLY A 283 -34.77 -49.77 -40.03
N ASN A 284 -34.82 -48.80 -40.93
CA ASN A 284 -35.50 -47.53 -40.73
C ASN A 284 -36.90 -47.64 -41.33
N ARG A 285 -37.91 -47.11 -40.64
CA ARG A 285 -39.30 -47.01 -41.11
C ARG A 285 -39.50 -45.65 -41.79
N PRO A 286 -40.38 -45.56 -42.82
CA PRO A 286 -40.75 -44.28 -43.39
C PRO A 286 -41.57 -43.46 -42.37
N THR A 287 -41.56 -42.14 -42.50
CA THR A 287 -42.38 -41.24 -41.66
C THR A 287 -43.86 -41.25 -42.04
N THR A 288 -44.19 -41.70 -43.25
CA THR A 288 -45.55 -41.88 -43.80
C THR A 288 -45.58 -43.08 -44.75
N GLU A 289 -46.72 -43.78 -44.89
CA GLU A 289 -46.85 -44.87 -45.88
C GLU A 289 -47.62 -44.43 -47.13
N THR A 290 -47.26 -45.00 -48.28
CA THR A 290 -47.97 -44.88 -49.55
C THR A 290 -48.74 -46.14 -49.95
N THR A 291 -48.50 -47.26 -49.25
CA THR A 291 -49.20 -48.55 -49.40
C THR A 291 -49.41 -49.15 -48.02
N SER A 292 -50.46 -49.96 -47.82
CA SER A 292 -50.76 -50.51 -46.48
C SER A 292 -49.79 -51.63 -46.11
N THR A 293 -48.81 -51.36 -45.25
CA THR A 293 -47.88 -52.38 -44.73
C THR A 293 -48.16 -52.81 -43.29
N ALA A 294 -49.16 -52.21 -42.64
CA ALA A 294 -49.58 -52.54 -41.28
C ALA A 294 -49.83 -54.06 -41.08
N GLY A 295 -49.23 -54.63 -40.04
CA GLY A 295 -49.34 -56.06 -39.72
C GLY A 295 -48.43 -56.99 -40.54
N GLN A 296 -47.69 -56.49 -41.53
CA GLN A 296 -46.69 -57.29 -42.23
C GLN A 296 -45.49 -57.58 -41.32
N VAL A 297 -44.87 -58.76 -41.47
CA VAL A 297 -43.66 -59.14 -40.72
C VAL A 297 -42.46 -59.10 -41.65
N ILE A 298 -41.43 -58.33 -41.29
CA ILE A 298 -40.17 -58.24 -42.02
C ILE A 298 -39.10 -59.06 -41.30
N LYS A 299 -38.37 -59.91 -42.04
CA LYS A 299 -37.15 -60.58 -41.58
C LYS A 299 -35.99 -60.19 -42.48
N LEU A 300 -34.90 -59.74 -41.89
CA LEU A 300 -33.64 -59.49 -42.59
C LEU A 300 -32.66 -60.62 -42.29
N ALA A 301 -31.88 -61.01 -43.30
CA ALA A 301 -30.83 -62.02 -43.20
C ALA A 301 -29.55 -61.51 -43.83
N VAL A 302 -28.40 -61.80 -43.22
CA VAL A 302 -27.10 -61.60 -43.89
C VAL A 302 -26.78 -62.84 -44.70
N VAL A 303 -26.67 -62.66 -46.01
CA VAL A 303 -26.48 -63.76 -46.98
C VAL A 303 -25.06 -63.81 -47.55
N ALA A 304 -24.33 -62.69 -47.51
CA ALA A 304 -22.91 -62.64 -47.87
C ALA A 304 -22.18 -61.52 -47.11
N VAL A 305 -20.87 -61.68 -46.95
CA VAL A 305 -19.94 -60.67 -46.42
C VAL A 305 -18.71 -60.68 -47.33
N ASP A 306 -18.29 -59.50 -47.79
CA ASP A 306 -17.02 -59.28 -48.46
C ASP A 306 -15.97 -58.94 -47.40
N ALA A 307 -14.96 -59.80 -47.26
CA ALA A 307 -13.80 -59.60 -46.39
C ALA A 307 -12.48 -59.58 -47.19
N GLY A 308 -12.53 -59.16 -48.46
CA GLY A 308 -11.41 -59.20 -49.38
C GLY A 308 -10.94 -60.63 -49.65
N THR A 309 -9.69 -60.93 -49.28
CA THR A 309 -9.10 -62.27 -49.45
C THR A 309 -9.33 -63.20 -48.26
N ALA A 310 -9.91 -62.73 -47.15
CA ALA A 310 -10.17 -63.57 -45.98
C ALA A 310 -11.36 -64.50 -46.23
N SER A 311 -11.23 -65.77 -45.84
CA SER A 311 -12.30 -66.77 -45.97
C SER A 311 -13.42 -66.51 -44.96
N VAL A 312 -14.64 -66.27 -45.44
CA VAL A 312 -15.83 -66.05 -44.61
C VAL A 312 -16.57 -67.36 -44.37
N THR A 313 -16.94 -67.62 -43.11
CA THR A 313 -17.74 -68.81 -42.72
C THR A 313 -18.92 -68.44 -41.82
N GLY A 314 -19.96 -69.29 -41.80
CA GLY A 314 -21.11 -69.16 -40.88
C GLY A 314 -22.35 -68.42 -41.41
N LEU A 315 -22.42 -68.16 -42.72
CA LEU A 315 -23.57 -67.52 -43.39
C LEU A 315 -24.43 -68.56 -44.16
N PRO A 316 -25.74 -68.31 -44.40
CA PRO A 316 -26.50 -67.12 -44.03
C PRO A 316 -26.97 -67.12 -42.56
N ILE A 317 -27.22 -65.92 -42.01
CA ILE A 317 -27.81 -65.73 -40.68
C ILE A 317 -29.09 -64.91 -40.82
N THR A 318 -30.23 -65.51 -40.51
CA THR A 318 -31.57 -64.89 -40.55
C THR A 318 -31.96 -64.40 -39.16
N GLY A 319 -32.40 -63.14 -39.06
CA GLY A 319 -32.81 -62.50 -37.82
C GLY A 319 -34.28 -62.69 -37.44
N THR A 320 -34.69 -61.91 -36.44
CA THR A 320 -36.05 -61.89 -35.89
C THR A 320 -37.05 -61.20 -36.83
N GLY A 321 -38.32 -61.60 -36.75
CA GLY A 321 -39.40 -60.96 -37.49
C GLY A 321 -39.98 -59.76 -36.74
N GLN A 322 -39.83 -58.54 -37.28
CA GLN A 322 -40.48 -57.36 -36.69
C GLN A 322 -41.79 -57.03 -37.40
N THR A 323 -42.81 -56.66 -36.63
CA THR A 323 -44.18 -56.42 -37.12
C THR A 323 -44.38 -54.94 -37.44
N MET A 324 -44.67 -54.63 -38.70
CA MET A 324 -44.89 -53.25 -39.15
C MET A 324 -46.13 -52.65 -38.49
N ASN A 325 -45.98 -51.48 -37.86
CA ASN A 325 -47.05 -50.78 -37.18
C ASN A 325 -47.19 -49.35 -37.74
N THR A 326 -48.43 -48.87 -37.80
CA THR A 326 -48.81 -47.54 -38.32
C THR A 326 -49.69 -46.74 -37.36
N SER A 327 -50.03 -47.28 -36.19
CA SER A 327 -50.94 -46.68 -35.22
C SER A 327 -50.25 -46.12 -33.97
N LEU A 328 -49.03 -46.57 -33.67
CA LEU A 328 -48.22 -46.08 -32.56
C LEU A 328 -47.43 -44.84 -32.99
N THR A 329 -47.73 -43.70 -32.37
CA THR A 329 -46.92 -42.48 -32.51
C THR A 329 -45.74 -42.53 -31.55
N ILE A 330 -44.53 -42.37 -32.10
CA ILE A 330 -43.28 -42.26 -31.33
C ILE A 330 -42.79 -40.81 -31.26
N GLY A 331 -41.70 -40.57 -30.53
CA GLY A 331 -41.04 -39.28 -30.41
C GLY A 331 -40.52 -38.72 -31.73
N THR A 332 -40.41 -37.39 -31.77
CA THR A 332 -39.78 -36.63 -32.86
C THR A 332 -38.74 -35.68 -32.28
N ALA A 333 -37.82 -35.21 -33.10
CA ALA A 333 -36.85 -34.18 -32.71
C ALA A 333 -36.60 -33.20 -33.85
N THR A 334 -36.43 -31.92 -33.53
CA THR A 334 -36.12 -30.85 -34.49
C THR A 334 -34.80 -30.14 -34.14
N LEU A 335 -34.05 -29.74 -35.17
CA LEU A 335 -32.77 -29.05 -35.05
C LEU A 335 -32.87 -27.59 -35.50
N THR A 336 -32.16 -26.71 -34.80
CA THR A 336 -31.83 -25.34 -35.23
C THR A 336 -30.37 -25.06 -34.92
N ARG A 337 -29.78 -24.00 -35.49
CA ARG A 337 -28.47 -23.48 -35.00
C ARG A 337 -28.58 -23.18 -33.50
N GLY A 338 -27.51 -23.45 -32.76
CA GLY A 338 -27.39 -23.12 -31.34
C GLY A 338 -26.87 -21.70 -31.11
N PRO A 339 -27.27 -21.01 -30.01
CA PRO A 339 -26.82 -19.65 -29.72
C PRO A 339 -25.31 -19.50 -29.43
N MET A 340 -24.58 -20.57 -29.12
CA MET A 340 -23.13 -20.57 -28.90
C MET A 340 -22.31 -20.71 -30.20
N ASP A 341 -22.98 -20.81 -31.36
CA ASP A 341 -22.32 -20.86 -32.66
C ASP A 341 -21.65 -19.50 -33.00
N PRO A 342 -20.47 -19.48 -33.65
CA PRO A 342 -19.78 -18.23 -34.00
C PRO A 342 -20.58 -17.23 -34.85
N GLY A 343 -21.58 -17.71 -35.62
CA GLY A 343 -22.48 -16.84 -36.38
C GLY A 343 -21.87 -16.16 -37.62
N ALA A 344 -20.58 -16.38 -37.89
CA ALA A 344 -19.86 -15.94 -39.08
C ALA A 344 -18.53 -16.70 -39.22
N SER A 345 -18.02 -16.84 -40.45
CA SER A 345 -16.66 -17.31 -40.71
C SER A 345 -15.64 -16.37 -40.06
N ASN A 346 -14.61 -16.92 -39.45
CA ASN A 346 -13.68 -16.18 -38.59
C ASN A 346 -12.22 -16.51 -38.93
N SER A 347 -11.29 -15.63 -38.58
CA SER A 347 -9.87 -16.01 -38.45
C SER A 347 -9.48 -16.15 -36.98
N LYS A 348 -8.60 -17.11 -36.68
CA LYS A 348 -8.04 -17.34 -35.34
C LYS A 348 -6.56 -17.70 -35.45
N GLU A 349 -5.76 -17.17 -34.54
CA GLU A 349 -4.31 -17.36 -34.57
C GLU A 349 -3.92 -18.69 -33.92
N VAL A 350 -2.87 -19.35 -34.43
CA VAL A 350 -2.27 -20.52 -33.75
C VAL A 350 -1.94 -20.15 -32.30
N GLY A 351 -2.35 -21.01 -31.35
CA GLY A 351 -2.33 -20.74 -29.91
C GLY A 351 -3.68 -20.32 -29.32
N THR A 352 -4.73 -20.15 -30.15
CA THR A 352 -6.10 -19.91 -29.65
C THR A 352 -6.62 -21.13 -28.90
N THR A 353 -6.96 -20.99 -27.63
CA THR A 353 -7.51 -22.08 -26.78
C THR A 353 -9.01 -21.97 -26.54
N GLY A 354 -9.70 -23.11 -26.45
CA GLY A 354 -11.09 -23.22 -26.01
C GLY A 354 -12.13 -22.63 -26.96
N TYR A 355 -11.80 -22.43 -28.24
CA TYR A 355 -12.67 -21.83 -29.24
C TYR A 355 -13.83 -22.78 -29.62
N THR A 356 -15.07 -22.28 -29.59
CA THR A 356 -16.24 -22.99 -30.10
C THR A 356 -16.28 -22.86 -31.62
N PHE A 357 -16.24 -24.00 -32.32
CA PHE A 357 -16.29 -24.02 -33.78
C PHE A 357 -17.73 -23.98 -34.31
N SER A 358 -18.65 -24.71 -33.68
CA SER A 358 -20.01 -24.91 -34.20
C SER A 358 -21.00 -25.28 -33.09
N SER A 359 -22.26 -24.85 -33.18
CA SER A 359 -23.32 -25.22 -32.22
C SER A 359 -24.66 -25.57 -32.88
N ILE A 360 -25.28 -26.65 -32.42
CA ILE A 360 -26.65 -27.04 -32.77
C ILE A 360 -27.54 -27.13 -31.53
N ARG A 361 -28.84 -26.91 -31.71
CA ARG A 361 -29.86 -27.04 -30.66
C ARG A 361 -30.88 -28.11 -31.04
N VAL A 362 -31.00 -29.12 -30.19
CA VAL A 362 -31.90 -30.27 -30.36
C VAL A 362 -33.15 -30.06 -29.52
N THR A 363 -34.34 -30.08 -30.15
CA THR A 363 -35.63 -29.92 -29.47
C THR A 363 -36.45 -31.20 -29.56
N ALA A 364 -36.94 -31.72 -28.42
CA ALA A 364 -37.81 -32.88 -28.39
C ALA A 364 -39.26 -32.50 -28.73
N GLY A 365 -39.95 -33.35 -29.47
CA GLY A 365 -41.39 -33.22 -29.75
C GLY A 365 -42.26 -33.42 -28.50
N SER A 366 -43.58 -33.38 -28.68
CA SER A 366 -44.55 -33.49 -27.57
C SER A 366 -44.95 -34.92 -27.19
N ALA A 367 -44.58 -35.93 -28.00
CA ALA A 367 -45.04 -37.31 -27.86
C ALA A 367 -44.33 -38.08 -26.73
N GLU A 368 -43.01 -37.96 -26.61
CA GLU A 368 -42.20 -38.55 -25.53
C GLU A 368 -40.89 -37.77 -25.34
N ASP A 369 -40.23 -37.99 -24.21
CA ASP A 369 -38.88 -37.48 -23.96
C ASP A 369 -37.87 -38.20 -24.88
N ILE A 370 -36.78 -37.52 -25.26
CA ILE A 370 -35.75 -38.03 -26.17
C ILE A 370 -34.40 -38.13 -25.45
N TRP A 371 -33.71 -39.27 -25.59
CA TRP A 371 -32.33 -39.44 -25.19
C TRP A 371 -31.38 -39.17 -26.36
N VAL A 372 -30.40 -38.27 -26.16
CA VAL A 372 -29.23 -38.17 -27.03
C VAL A 372 -28.20 -39.21 -26.57
N LYS A 373 -27.81 -40.13 -27.45
CA LYS A 373 -26.84 -41.19 -27.15
C LYS A 373 -25.44 -40.88 -27.66
N SER A 374 -25.33 -40.24 -28.82
CA SER A 374 -24.06 -39.77 -29.37
C SER A 374 -24.27 -38.64 -30.40
N ILE A 375 -23.21 -37.89 -30.67
CA ILE A 375 -23.11 -36.98 -31.82
C ILE A 375 -21.74 -37.17 -32.49
N SER A 376 -21.69 -37.07 -33.81
CA SER A 376 -20.44 -37.06 -34.58
C SER A 376 -20.37 -35.81 -35.45
N TRP A 377 -19.34 -34.99 -35.21
CA TRP A 377 -19.04 -33.79 -35.98
C TRP A 377 -18.07 -34.13 -37.12
N ASN A 378 -18.32 -33.64 -38.33
CA ASN A 378 -17.43 -33.86 -39.46
C ASN A 378 -16.52 -32.64 -39.66
N GLN A 379 -15.21 -32.86 -39.61
CA GLN A 379 -14.24 -31.82 -39.86
C GLN A 379 -14.06 -31.68 -41.38
N SER A 380 -14.74 -30.76 -42.05
CA SER A 380 -14.71 -30.67 -43.53
C SER A 380 -13.52 -29.87 -44.07
N GLY A 381 -13.00 -28.91 -43.30
CA GLY A 381 -11.87 -28.06 -43.66
C GLY A 381 -10.51 -28.76 -43.87
N SER A 382 -9.45 -27.95 -43.96
CA SER A 382 -8.09 -28.39 -44.34
C SER A 382 -7.08 -28.59 -43.20
N VAL A 383 -7.41 -28.25 -41.94
CA VAL A 383 -6.53 -28.55 -40.78
C VAL A 383 -6.32 -30.06 -40.58
N ALA A 384 -5.12 -30.43 -40.14
CA ALA A 384 -4.82 -31.81 -39.73
C ALA A 384 -5.27 -32.06 -38.29
N THR A 385 -5.43 -33.33 -37.91
CA THR A 385 -5.74 -33.71 -36.51
C THR A 385 -4.66 -33.29 -35.51
N SER A 386 -3.42 -33.08 -35.96
CA SER A 386 -2.31 -32.54 -35.15
C SER A 386 -2.35 -31.02 -34.96
N ASP A 387 -3.12 -30.31 -35.79
CA ASP A 387 -3.27 -28.85 -35.72
C ASP A 387 -4.32 -28.42 -34.68
N LEU A 388 -5.05 -29.38 -34.11
CA LEU A 388 -6.10 -29.19 -33.11
C LEU A 388 -5.81 -30.01 -31.85
N ALA A 389 -6.10 -29.45 -30.68
CA ALA A 389 -5.97 -30.14 -29.40
C ALA A 389 -7.18 -29.92 -28.50
N ASN A 390 -7.29 -30.74 -27.44
CA ASN A 390 -8.32 -30.61 -26.40
C ASN A 390 -9.78 -30.51 -26.91
N MET A 391 -10.06 -31.09 -28.08
CA MET A 391 -11.39 -31.10 -28.68
C MET A 391 -12.40 -31.80 -27.75
N LYS A 392 -13.54 -31.14 -27.48
CA LYS A 392 -14.66 -31.65 -26.66
C LYS A 392 -15.99 -31.29 -27.32
N THR A 393 -16.97 -32.18 -27.22
CA THR A 393 -18.38 -31.78 -27.36
C THR A 393 -18.88 -31.31 -25.99
N VAL A 394 -19.67 -30.25 -25.95
CA VAL A 394 -20.28 -29.72 -24.73
C VAL A 394 -21.79 -29.75 -24.86
N VAL A 395 -22.48 -30.22 -23.82
CA VAL A 395 -23.95 -30.21 -23.71
C VAL A 395 -24.34 -29.57 -22.39
N ASP A 396 -25.13 -28.50 -22.43
CA ASP A 396 -25.51 -27.68 -21.26
C ASP A 396 -24.31 -27.37 -20.32
N GLY A 397 -23.16 -27.01 -20.92
CA GLY A 397 -21.92 -26.71 -20.18
C GLY A 397 -21.09 -27.92 -19.73
N THR A 398 -21.63 -29.15 -19.78
CA THR A 398 -20.89 -30.38 -19.46
C THR A 398 -20.07 -30.82 -20.66
N SER A 399 -18.76 -30.98 -20.49
CA SER A 399 -17.84 -31.39 -21.56
C SER A 399 -17.69 -32.91 -21.64
N TYR A 400 -17.64 -33.44 -22.85
CA TYR A 400 -17.51 -34.85 -23.19
C TYR A 400 -16.35 -35.05 -24.16
N ASP A 401 -15.66 -36.17 -24.01
CA ASP A 401 -14.52 -36.53 -24.85
C ASP A 401 -14.98 -36.87 -26.28
N VAL A 402 -14.18 -36.46 -27.26
CA VAL A 402 -14.32 -36.88 -28.66
C VAL A 402 -13.35 -38.02 -28.97
N VAL A 403 -13.83 -39.01 -29.71
CA VAL A 403 -13.00 -40.02 -30.38
C VAL A 403 -12.91 -39.61 -31.85
N VAL A 404 -11.68 -39.42 -32.33
CA VAL A 404 -11.42 -39.07 -33.73
C VAL A 404 -11.35 -40.34 -34.57
N SER A 405 -12.02 -40.35 -35.73
CA SER A 405 -11.96 -41.44 -36.71
C SER A 405 -10.57 -41.60 -37.34
N SER A 406 -10.29 -42.78 -37.90
CA SER A 406 -8.97 -43.12 -38.45
C SER A 406 -8.56 -42.33 -39.70
N ASP A 407 -9.51 -41.69 -40.37
CA ASP A 407 -9.28 -40.74 -41.48
C ASP A 407 -9.10 -39.28 -40.98
N GLY A 408 -9.23 -39.05 -39.67
CA GLY A 408 -9.13 -37.73 -39.03
C GLY A 408 -10.37 -36.83 -39.22
N LYS A 409 -11.44 -37.34 -39.86
CA LYS A 409 -12.54 -36.51 -40.35
C LYS A 409 -13.81 -36.48 -39.48
N TYR A 410 -13.99 -37.40 -38.54
CA TYR A 410 -15.15 -37.41 -37.65
C TYR A 410 -14.73 -37.38 -36.18
N TYR A 411 -15.37 -36.51 -35.40
CA TYR A 411 -15.12 -36.29 -33.98
C TYR A 411 -16.38 -36.71 -33.22
N THR A 412 -16.40 -37.95 -32.74
CA THR A 412 -17.59 -38.59 -32.14
C THR A 412 -17.56 -38.51 -30.62
N SER A 413 -18.61 -37.97 -30.00
CA SER A 413 -18.84 -38.06 -28.55
C SER A 413 -19.96 -39.04 -28.24
N ASN A 414 -19.70 -39.97 -27.32
CA ASN A 414 -20.68 -40.93 -26.80
C ASN A 414 -21.07 -40.52 -25.37
N PHE A 415 -22.37 -40.45 -25.10
CA PHE A 415 -22.93 -40.00 -23.82
C PHE A 415 -23.27 -41.17 -22.87
N GLY A 416 -22.74 -42.36 -23.15
CA GLY A 416 -22.89 -43.56 -22.36
C GLY A 416 -24.26 -44.23 -22.50
N PRO A 417 -24.48 -45.36 -21.81
CA PRO A 417 -25.73 -46.12 -21.90
C PRO A 417 -26.95 -45.33 -21.41
N ALA A 418 -26.77 -44.43 -20.44
CA ALA A 418 -27.80 -43.49 -20.01
C ALA A 418 -28.15 -42.49 -21.13
N GLY A 419 -27.15 -41.81 -21.70
CA GLY A 419 -27.36 -40.70 -22.62
C GLY A 419 -27.82 -39.41 -21.92
N ILE A 420 -28.16 -38.39 -22.71
CA ILE A 420 -28.62 -37.08 -22.22
C ILE A 420 -30.11 -36.94 -22.48
N LEU A 421 -30.89 -36.71 -21.42
CA LEU A 421 -32.34 -36.55 -21.52
C LEU A 421 -32.75 -35.15 -21.99
N ILE A 422 -33.59 -35.11 -23.02
CA ILE A 422 -34.36 -33.95 -23.45
C ILE A 422 -35.83 -34.26 -23.15
N GLY A 423 -36.39 -33.61 -22.13
CA GLY A 423 -37.83 -33.73 -21.83
C GLY A 423 -38.69 -33.23 -22.99
N LYS A 424 -39.86 -33.80 -23.20
CA LYS A 424 -40.80 -33.45 -24.28
C LYS A 424 -41.07 -31.94 -24.35
N GLY A 425 -40.97 -31.35 -25.54
CA GLY A 425 -41.09 -29.91 -25.77
C GLY A 425 -39.89 -29.05 -25.31
N ASN A 426 -38.94 -29.60 -24.54
CA ASN A 426 -37.71 -28.92 -24.16
C ASN A 426 -36.62 -29.10 -25.23
N ASN A 427 -35.51 -28.38 -25.04
CA ASN A 427 -34.35 -28.44 -25.91
C ASN A 427 -33.05 -28.52 -25.09
N LYS A 428 -31.98 -28.95 -25.76
CA LYS A 428 -30.58 -28.94 -25.28
C LYS A 428 -29.68 -28.35 -26.36
N GLU A 429 -28.65 -27.65 -25.94
CA GLU A 429 -27.61 -27.16 -26.85
C GLU A 429 -26.40 -28.10 -26.85
N VAL A 430 -25.87 -28.37 -28.04
CA VAL A 430 -24.74 -29.29 -28.28
C VAL A 430 -23.75 -28.58 -29.19
N TYR A 431 -22.54 -28.32 -28.71
CA TYR A 431 -21.50 -27.60 -29.47
C TYR A 431 -20.13 -28.26 -29.36
N ILE A 432 -19.26 -28.04 -30.34
CA ILE A 432 -17.87 -28.54 -30.33
C ILE A 432 -16.89 -27.38 -30.15
N LYS A 433 -15.91 -27.58 -29.25
CA LYS A 433 -14.83 -26.62 -28.99
C LYS A 433 -13.49 -27.29 -28.81
N GLY A 434 -12.41 -26.53 -28.94
CA GLY A 434 -11.05 -26.97 -28.64
C GLY A 434 -9.99 -25.91 -28.92
N ASP A 435 -8.73 -26.34 -29.00
CA ASP A 435 -7.57 -25.48 -29.17
C ASP A 435 -7.03 -25.58 -30.60
N VAL A 436 -6.60 -24.47 -31.17
CA VAL A 436 -5.89 -24.38 -32.45
C VAL A 436 -4.39 -24.36 -32.15
N THR A 437 -3.72 -25.50 -32.31
CA THR A 437 -2.30 -25.69 -31.94
C THR A 437 -1.34 -25.60 -33.13
N GLY A 438 -1.84 -25.61 -34.36
CA GLY A 438 -1.03 -25.49 -35.58
C GLY A 438 -1.87 -25.18 -36.81
N GLY A 439 -1.34 -25.47 -37.99
CA GLY A 439 -2.11 -25.39 -39.23
C GLY A 439 -2.28 -23.99 -39.85
N SER A 440 -1.37 -23.04 -39.62
CA SER A 440 -1.39 -21.71 -40.27
C SER A 440 -1.65 -21.79 -41.79
N GLY A 441 -2.61 -21.00 -42.27
CA GLY A 441 -3.08 -21.00 -43.65
C GLY A 441 -4.12 -22.09 -43.99
N ARG A 442 -4.47 -22.96 -43.03
CA ARG A 442 -5.52 -23.99 -43.17
C ARG A 442 -6.83 -23.54 -42.52
N THR A 443 -7.89 -24.31 -42.75
CA THR A 443 -9.26 -24.03 -42.32
C THR A 443 -9.79 -25.14 -41.42
N ALA A 444 -10.42 -24.77 -40.30
CA ALA A 444 -11.18 -25.68 -39.46
C ALA A 444 -12.67 -25.39 -39.65
N ASP A 445 -13.45 -26.44 -39.85
CA ASP A 445 -14.91 -26.37 -40.01
C ASP A 445 -15.50 -27.66 -39.47
N PHE A 446 -16.68 -27.63 -38.83
CA PHE A 446 -17.19 -28.72 -37.98
C PHE A 446 -18.70 -28.97 -38.16
N ASP A 447 -19.02 -29.69 -39.22
CA ASP A 447 -20.38 -29.93 -39.72
C ASP A 447 -21.14 -31.01 -38.93
N LEU A 448 -22.48 -31.01 -39.07
CA LEU A 448 -23.27 -32.23 -38.90
C LEU A 448 -23.51 -32.83 -40.29
N TYR A 449 -22.62 -33.73 -40.72
CA TYR A 449 -22.64 -34.24 -42.10
C TYR A 449 -23.99 -34.90 -42.47
N ARG A 450 -24.60 -35.67 -41.57
CA ARG A 450 -25.95 -36.25 -41.73
C ARG A 450 -26.80 -36.07 -40.48
N TYR A 451 -28.12 -35.93 -40.63
CA TYR A 451 -29.06 -35.98 -39.50
C TYR A 451 -28.91 -37.23 -38.62
N THR A 452 -28.46 -38.36 -39.19
CA THR A 452 -28.23 -39.62 -38.48
C THR A 452 -26.89 -39.68 -37.71
N ASP A 453 -26.00 -38.70 -37.88
CA ASP A 453 -24.78 -38.58 -37.06
C ASP A 453 -25.08 -38.08 -35.64
N LEU A 454 -26.30 -37.59 -35.41
CA LEU A 454 -26.91 -37.41 -34.09
C LEU A 454 -27.80 -38.62 -33.78
N TYR A 455 -27.42 -39.44 -32.78
CA TYR A 455 -28.18 -40.62 -32.39
C TYR A 455 -29.18 -40.29 -31.27
N LEU A 456 -30.48 -40.32 -31.62
CA LEU A 456 -31.60 -40.05 -30.72
C LEU A 456 -32.47 -41.29 -30.50
N VAL A 457 -33.01 -41.46 -29.28
CA VAL A 457 -33.88 -42.58 -28.90
C VAL A 457 -35.05 -42.07 -28.04
N GLY A 458 -36.28 -42.48 -28.35
CA GLY A 458 -37.47 -42.18 -27.54
C GLY A 458 -37.47 -42.89 -26.18
N SER A 459 -37.73 -42.17 -25.10
CA SER A 459 -37.61 -42.68 -23.73
C SER A 459 -38.70 -43.66 -23.30
N THR A 460 -39.88 -43.62 -23.93
CA THR A 460 -41.03 -44.47 -23.56
C THR A 460 -40.99 -45.77 -24.35
N TYR A 461 -40.74 -45.68 -25.65
CA TYR A 461 -40.84 -46.83 -26.56
C TYR A 461 -39.50 -47.37 -27.05
N SER A 462 -38.38 -46.72 -26.70
CA SER A 462 -37.00 -47.12 -27.06
C SER A 462 -36.70 -47.21 -28.56
N TYR A 463 -37.55 -46.63 -29.42
CA TYR A 463 -37.28 -46.53 -30.86
C TYR A 463 -36.29 -45.41 -31.16
N GLY A 464 -35.41 -45.62 -32.14
CA GLY A 464 -34.55 -44.56 -32.66
C GLY A 464 -35.38 -43.51 -33.39
N VAL A 465 -34.91 -42.26 -33.38
CA VAL A 465 -35.58 -41.12 -34.04
C VAL A 465 -34.58 -40.43 -34.96
N THR A 466 -34.94 -40.24 -36.23
CA THR A 466 -34.18 -39.36 -37.13
C THR A 466 -34.70 -37.91 -36.95
N PRO A 467 -33.84 -36.96 -36.58
CA PRO A 467 -34.26 -35.57 -36.41
C PRO A 467 -34.53 -34.89 -37.76
N THR A 468 -35.28 -33.79 -37.73
CA THR A 468 -35.54 -32.92 -38.90
C THR A 468 -35.11 -31.48 -38.64
N ALA A 469 -34.98 -30.66 -39.68
CA ALA A 469 -34.76 -29.21 -39.54
C ALA A 469 -35.69 -28.43 -40.48
N THR A 470 -36.04 -27.21 -40.09
CA THR A 470 -36.74 -26.24 -40.95
C THR A 470 -35.71 -25.44 -41.76
N GLN A 471 -35.70 -25.66 -43.07
CA GLN A 471 -34.68 -25.16 -44.01
C GLN A 471 -34.72 -23.64 -44.21
N VAL A 472 -33.55 -23.00 -44.27
CA VAL A 472 -33.30 -21.71 -44.96
C VAL A 472 -31.82 -21.67 -45.42
N ALA A 473 -31.57 -21.13 -46.62
CA ALA A 473 -30.26 -20.95 -47.27
C ALA A 473 -29.71 -22.15 -48.07
N ALA A 474 -28.69 -21.87 -48.90
CA ALA A 474 -28.19 -22.71 -49.98
C ALA A 474 -26.73 -22.35 -50.37
N SER A 475 -25.95 -21.90 -49.39
CA SER A 475 -24.54 -21.52 -49.50
C SER A 475 -23.68 -22.51 -48.72
N ALA A 476 -22.41 -22.66 -49.10
CA ALA A 476 -21.43 -23.36 -48.28
C ALA A 476 -20.96 -22.47 -47.11
N ASP A 477 -20.49 -23.10 -46.04
CA ASP A 477 -19.88 -22.48 -44.85
C ASP A 477 -20.82 -21.45 -44.16
N ASP A 478 -22.15 -21.66 -44.21
CA ASP A 478 -23.18 -20.65 -43.91
C ASP A 478 -23.89 -20.77 -42.54
N GLY A 479 -23.50 -21.75 -41.73
CA GLY A 479 -24.05 -21.99 -40.39
C GLY A 479 -25.52 -22.42 -40.37
N ASN A 480 -26.05 -22.95 -41.48
CA ASN A 480 -27.46 -23.32 -41.61
C ASN A 480 -27.67 -24.82 -41.90
N PHE A 481 -28.95 -25.25 -41.86
CA PHE A 481 -29.37 -26.63 -42.13
C PHE A 481 -29.82 -26.83 -43.57
N HIS A 482 -29.25 -27.84 -44.22
CA HIS A 482 -29.41 -28.13 -45.65
C HIS A 482 -30.14 -29.46 -45.91
N ALA A 483 -30.67 -29.61 -47.12
CA ALA A 483 -31.31 -30.84 -47.60
C ALA A 483 -30.30 -31.87 -48.15
N ALA A 484 -29.15 -31.39 -48.65
CA ALA A 484 -27.99 -32.21 -49.01
C ALA A 484 -27.04 -32.36 -47.81
N ASN A 485 -25.98 -33.16 -47.96
CA ASN A 485 -24.90 -33.24 -46.97
C ASN A 485 -23.81 -32.19 -47.32
N PRO A 486 -23.19 -31.53 -46.33
CA PRO A 486 -23.47 -31.63 -44.90
C PRO A 486 -24.86 -31.10 -44.53
N ASN A 487 -25.60 -31.83 -43.68
CA ASN A 487 -26.95 -31.41 -43.27
C ASN A 487 -26.96 -30.20 -42.33
N TYR A 488 -25.85 -29.92 -41.64
CA TYR A 488 -25.51 -28.63 -41.05
C TYR A 488 -24.12 -28.26 -41.55
N ASP A 489 -24.01 -27.19 -42.32
CA ASP A 489 -22.77 -26.64 -42.85
C ASP A 489 -22.34 -25.52 -41.90
N ALA A 490 -21.20 -25.67 -41.23
CA ALA A 490 -20.79 -24.78 -40.15
C ALA A 490 -20.06 -23.52 -40.66
N PHE A 491 -19.57 -22.65 -39.77
CA PHE A 491 -18.80 -21.47 -40.19
C PHE A 491 -17.30 -21.75 -40.18
N GLN A 492 -16.69 -21.62 -41.36
CA GLN A 492 -15.24 -21.78 -41.54
C GLN A 492 -14.39 -20.89 -40.63
N VAL A 493 -13.35 -21.50 -40.05
CA VAL A 493 -12.32 -20.85 -39.23
C VAL A 493 -10.97 -20.92 -39.93
N THR A 494 -10.48 -19.80 -40.44
CA THR A 494 -9.14 -19.71 -41.04
C THR A 494 -8.09 -19.56 -39.94
N VAL A 495 -7.06 -20.41 -39.96
CA VAL A 495 -5.96 -20.35 -39.00
C VAL A 495 -4.87 -19.38 -39.47
N ASN A 496 -4.60 -18.34 -38.71
CA ASN A 496 -3.52 -17.38 -38.95
C ASN A 496 -2.22 -17.80 -38.25
N ALA A 497 -1.08 -17.34 -38.78
CA ALA A 497 0.19 -17.35 -38.05
C ALA A 497 0.15 -16.40 -36.84
N GLY A 498 1.12 -16.54 -35.92
CA GLY A 498 1.34 -15.57 -34.86
C GLY A 498 1.66 -14.15 -35.38
N SER A 499 1.65 -13.16 -34.50
CA SER A 499 2.04 -11.78 -34.83
C SER A 499 3.06 -11.21 -33.87
N LEU A 500 3.91 -10.32 -34.37
CA LEU A 500 4.92 -9.58 -33.62
C LEU A 500 4.81 -8.08 -33.93
N THR A 501 4.63 -7.26 -32.91
CA THR A 501 4.60 -5.79 -33.03
C THR A 501 5.57 -5.17 -32.04
N VAL A 502 6.33 -4.17 -32.49
CA VAL A 502 7.26 -3.41 -31.64
C VAL A 502 6.77 -1.97 -31.51
N SER A 503 6.91 -1.39 -30.33
CA SER A 503 6.55 -0.01 -30.03
C SER A 503 7.54 0.64 -29.08
N LYS A 504 7.45 1.97 -28.93
CA LYS A 504 8.32 2.73 -28.01
C LYS A 504 7.96 2.38 -26.57
N ALA A 505 8.93 1.91 -25.77
CA ALA A 505 8.72 1.73 -24.34
C ALA A 505 8.74 3.07 -23.59
N THR A 506 7.91 3.20 -22.55
CA THR A 506 7.95 4.34 -21.61
C THR A 506 9.13 4.26 -20.64
N THR A 507 9.65 3.04 -20.40
CA THR A 507 10.84 2.79 -19.60
C THR A 507 11.93 2.14 -20.45
N PRO A 508 13.21 2.51 -20.26
CA PRO A 508 13.70 3.60 -19.41
C PRO A 508 13.34 4.99 -19.97
N ALA A 509 13.12 5.95 -19.05
CA ALA A 509 12.90 7.35 -19.39
C ALA A 509 14.21 8.02 -19.88
N ALA A 510 14.07 9.21 -20.46
CA ALA A 510 15.22 10.06 -20.81
C ALA A 510 16.03 10.40 -19.54
N GLN A 511 17.36 10.27 -19.60
CA GLN A 511 18.25 10.44 -18.45
C GLN A 511 19.69 10.75 -18.87
N ASN A 512 20.50 11.18 -17.89
CA ASN A 512 21.94 11.35 -18.04
C ASN A 512 22.68 10.00 -18.02
N VAL A 513 23.52 9.76 -19.03
CA VAL A 513 24.37 8.58 -19.17
C VAL A 513 25.84 8.95 -19.08
N ALA A 514 26.61 8.11 -18.38
CA ALA A 514 28.03 8.35 -18.11
C ALA A 514 28.91 8.09 -19.34
N ILE A 515 29.75 9.06 -19.66
CA ILE A 515 30.86 8.93 -20.61
C ILE A 515 31.87 7.88 -20.09
N ASN A 516 32.42 7.05 -20.98
CA ASN A 516 33.41 6.00 -20.69
C ASN A 516 32.97 4.90 -19.69
N LEU A 517 31.67 4.80 -19.35
CA LEU A 517 31.15 3.73 -18.49
C LEU A 517 30.39 2.65 -19.29
N SER A 518 30.54 1.39 -18.92
CA SER A 518 29.81 0.29 -19.56
C SER A 518 28.33 0.26 -19.18
N SER A 519 27.53 -0.44 -19.99
CA SER A 519 26.12 -0.73 -19.72
C SER A 519 25.23 0.50 -19.43
N GLN A 520 25.57 1.65 -20.01
CA GLN A 520 24.68 2.81 -20.05
C GLN A 520 23.45 2.49 -20.88
N VAL A 521 22.31 3.03 -20.48
CA VAL A 521 21.04 2.88 -21.17
C VAL A 521 21.02 3.72 -22.45
N LEU A 522 20.61 3.15 -23.58
CA LEU A 522 20.54 3.85 -24.87
C LEU A 522 19.13 3.92 -25.45
N GLY A 523 18.17 3.15 -24.91
CA GLY A 523 16.77 3.17 -25.32
C GLY A 523 15.98 1.95 -24.86
N GLY A 524 14.65 1.98 -25.03
CA GLY A 524 13.74 0.89 -24.68
C GLY A 524 12.66 0.67 -25.73
N PHE A 525 12.35 -0.61 -25.99
CA PHE A 525 11.40 -1.07 -26.98
C PHE A 525 10.44 -2.08 -26.33
N GLU A 526 9.13 -1.90 -26.49
CA GLU A 526 8.12 -2.89 -26.08
C GLU A 526 7.83 -3.80 -27.28
N VAL A 527 7.98 -5.10 -27.10
CA VAL A 527 7.61 -6.13 -28.08
C VAL A 527 6.37 -6.86 -27.57
N GLU A 528 5.33 -6.91 -28.39
CA GLU A 528 4.11 -7.67 -28.15
C GLU A 528 4.02 -8.82 -29.17
N VAL A 529 3.89 -10.05 -28.67
CA VAL A 529 3.76 -11.27 -29.46
C VAL A 529 2.41 -11.93 -29.16
N LYS A 530 1.70 -12.38 -30.21
CA LYS A 530 0.44 -13.10 -30.11
C LYS A 530 0.48 -14.43 -30.85
N GLY A 531 -0.22 -15.41 -30.30
CA GLY A 531 -0.33 -16.76 -30.82
C GLY A 531 0.77 -17.68 -30.30
N GLU A 532 1.95 -17.61 -30.89
CA GLU A 532 3.11 -18.46 -30.58
C GLU A 532 4.39 -17.64 -30.31
N PRO A 533 5.41 -18.18 -29.60
CA PRO A 533 6.70 -17.52 -29.47
C PRO A 533 7.36 -17.31 -30.83
N VAL A 534 8.02 -16.15 -31.01
CA VAL A 534 8.60 -15.74 -32.28
C VAL A 534 10.12 -15.66 -32.18
N SER A 535 10.83 -16.37 -33.05
CA SER A 535 12.27 -16.29 -33.21
C SER A 535 12.65 -15.23 -34.23
N VAL A 536 13.72 -14.48 -33.96
CA VAL A 536 14.30 -13.47 -34.84
C VAL A 536 15.80 -13.72 -34.90
N SER A 537 16.36 -14.01 -36.08
CA SER A 537 17.78 -14.37 -36.22
C SER A 537 18.73 -13.18 -36.38
N GLN A 538 18.19 -12.01 -36.72
CA GLN A 538 18.96 -10.77 -36.76
C GLN A 538 18.05 -9.60 -36.38
N SER A 539 18.56 -8.65 -35.58
CA SER A 539 17.92 -7.37 -35.31
C SER A 539 18.92 -6.21 -35.44
N VAL A 540 18.55 -5.19 -36.19
CA VAL A 540 19.31 -3.93 -36.31
C VAL A 540 18.66 -2.86 -35.43
N PHE A 541 19.50 -2.17 -34.66
CA PHE A 541 19.15 -0.94 -33.96
C PHE A 541 20.06 0.18 -34.45
N TRP A 542 19.46 1.24 -34.96
CA TRP A 542 20.12 2.46 -35.38
C TRP A 542 20.22 3.42 -34.20
N TYR A 543 21.10 4.40 -34.28
CA TYR A 543 21.14 5.52 -33.34
C TYR A 543 21.58 6.80 -34.03
N GLN A 544 20.82 7.86 -33.79
CA GLN A 544 21.18 9.22 -34.15
C GLN A 544 21.93 9.85 -32.99
N LEU A 545 23.03 10.52 -33.30
CA LEU A 545 23.84 11.31 -32.37
C LEU A 545 23.58 12.81 -32.58
N THR A 546 23.87 13.62 -31.58
CA THR A 546 23.96 15.08 -31.70
C THR A 546 25.24 15.57 -31.05
N ASP A 547 26.03 16.35 -31.79
CA ASP A 547 27.06 17.22 -31.24
C ASP A 547 26.42 18.39 -30.48
N SER A 548 27.06 18.82 -29.40
CA SER A 548 26.65 19.93 -28.55
C SER A 548 27.63 21.12 -28.53
N ASP A 549 28.82 21.01 -29.14
CA ASP A 549 29.69 22.16 -29.40
C ASP A 549 30.25 22.27 -30.83
N ALA A 550 31.56 22.09 -31.04
CA ALA A 550 32.26 22.11 -32.32
C ALA A 550 33.57 21.29 -32.24
N GLY A 551 33.57 20.28 -31.36
CA GLY A 551 34.72 19.52 -30.89
C GLY A 551 35.02 18.28 -31.73
N ALA A 552 35.29 17.17 -31.06
CA ALA A 552 35.68 15.92 -31.71
C ALA A 552 34.47 14.98 -31.87
N GLU A 553 33.68 15.23 -32.90
CA GLU A 553 32.44 14.53 -33.31
C GLU A 553 32.33 13.07 -32.81
N ALA A 554 31.46 12.84 -31.82
CA ALA A 554 31.10 11.51 -31.37
C ALA A 554 30.43 10.71 -32.50
N SER A 555 30.98 9.52 -32.79
CA SER A 555 30.67 8.79 -34.02
C SER A 555 29.99 7.44 -33.80
N GLY A 556 29.54 6.78 -34.87
CA GLY A 556 28.71 5.57 -34.74
C GLY A 556 29.43 4.36 -34.11
N ASP A 557 30.75 4.33 -34.18
CA ASP A 557 31.66 3.34 -33.59
C ASP A 557 32.19 3.73 -32.19
N ASP A 558 31.91 4.95 -31.72
CA ASP A 558 32.18 5.40 -30.35
C ASP A 558 31.22 4.79 -29.31
N ILE A 559 30.17 4.10 -29.74
CA ILE A 559 29.34 3.27 -28.86
C ILE A 559 29.78 1.82 -28.97
N THR A 560 30.34 1.28 -27.89
CA THR A 560 30.92 -0.08 -27.81
C THR A 560 30.12 -0.98 -26.86
N ALA A 561 30.36 -2.29 -26.91
CA ALA A 561 29.77 -3.30 -26.04
C ALA A 561 28.24 -3.19 -25.90
N LEU A 562 27.52 -2.95 -27.01
CA LEU A 562 26.06 -2.85 -26.98
C LEU A 562 25.43 -4.23 -26.75
N SER A 563 24.45 -4.29 -25.84
CA SER A 563 23.65 -5.48 -25.56
C SER A 563 22.17 -5.13 -25.51
N LEU A 564 21.33 -6.04 -26.00
CA LEU A 564 19.89 -6.00 -25.76
C LEU A 564 19.58 -6.82 -24.51
N ILE A 565 18.83 -6.25 -23.58
CA ILE A 565 18.54 -6.83 -22.26
C ILE A 565 17.02 -6.89 -22.05
N ASP A 566 16.51 -8.03 -21.61
CA ASP A 566 15.09 -8.22 -21.31
C ASP A 566 14.65 -7.59 -19.97
N SER A 567 13.35 -7.66 -19.68
CA SER A 567 12.75 -7.15 -18.45
C SER A 567 13.19 -7.86 -17.16
N THR A 568 13.87 -9.02 -17.26
CA THR A 568 14.46 -9.73 -16.11
C THR A 568 15.92 -9.32 -15.85
N GLY A 569 16.49 -8.50 -16.73
CA GLY A 569 17.90 -8.09 -16.66
C GLY A 569 18.86 -9.05 -17.39
N LYS A 570 18.34 -10.06 -18.10
CA LYS A 570 19.16 -11.01 -18.87
C LYS A 570 19.52 -10.42 -20.24
N VAL A 571 20.79 -10.56 -20.62
CA VAL A 571 21.25 -10.24 -21.98
C VAL A 571 20.66 -11.26 -22.96
N VAL A 572 19.93 -10.78 -23.96
CA VAL A 572 19.32 -11.60 -25.03
C VAL A 572 20.04 -11.48 -26.36
N ALA A 573 20.87 -10.44 -26.55
CA ALA A 573 21.77 -10.29 -27.69
C ALA A 573 22.99 -9.42 -27.36
N GLY A 574 24.12 -9.65 -28.05
CA GLY A 574 25.40 -8.99 -27.78
C GLY A 574 26.18 -9.59 -26.58
N PRO A 575 27.26 -8.92 -26.12
CA PRO A 575 27.70 -7.58 -26.50
C PRO A 575 28.27 -7.52 -27.93
N LYS A 576 28.06 -6.39 -28.62
CA LYS A 576 28.63 -6.10 -29.92
C LYS A 576 28.90 -4.60 -30.09
N ASP A 577 29.99 -4.24 -30.73
CA ASP A 577 30.34 -2.85 -30.95
C ASP A 577 29.50 -2.20 -32.05
N GLY A 578 29.34 -0.89 -31.93
CA GLY A 578 28.66 -0.05 -32.90
C GLY A 578 29.42 0.07 -34.22
N ALA A 579 28.68 0.39 -35.28
CA ALA A 579 29.23 0.67 -36.60
C ALA A 579 28.80 2.06 -37.08
N ASN A 580 29.77 2.79 -37.63
CA ASN A 580 29.56 4.06 -38.30
C ASN A 580 28.68 3.91 -39.56
N VAL A 581 27.85 4.93 -39.84
CA VAL A 581 27.04 5.04 -41.05
C VAL A 581 27.17 6.44 -41.66
N THR A 582 27.09 7.47 -40.81
CA THR A 582 27.38 8.88 -41.13
C THR A 582 28.05 9.52 -39.91
N THR A 583 28.59 10.75 -40.05
CA THR A 583 29.31 11.45 -38.97
C THR A 583 28.59 11.41 -37.62
N LEU A 584 27.27 11.64 -37.61
CA LEU A 584 26.41 11.61 -36.41
C LEU A 584 25.39 10.46 -36.44
N GLY A 585 25.65 9.36 -37.14
CA GLY A 585 24.71 8.26 -37.31
C GLY A 585 25.40 6.90 -37.30
N GLY A 586 24.90 5.98 -36.47
CA GLY A 586 25.44 4.64 -36.34
C GLY A 586 24.37 3.55 -36.23
N LYS A 587 24.82 2.29 -36.15
CA LYS A 587 23.97 1.14 -35.91
C LYS A 587 24.71 -0.01 -35.21
N VAL A 588 23.97 -0.84 -34.50
CA VAL A 588 24.38 -2.18 -34.08
C VAL A 588 23.52 -3.22 -34.79
N THR A 589 24.13 -4.33 -35.22
CA THR A 589 23.44 -5.46 -35.85
C THR A 589 23.68 -6.73 -35.05
N PHE A 590 22.72 -7.12 -34.22
CA PHE A 590 22.75 -8.38 -33.51
C PHE A 590 22.42 -9.52 -34.45
N THR A 591 23.22 -10.58 -34.41
CA THR A 591 23.07 -11.83 -35.19
C THR A 591 22.80 -13.03 -34.27
N ASP A 592 22.53 -12.77 -32.99
CA ASP A 592 22.06 -13.74 -32.02
C ASP A 592 20.60 -14.06 -32.32
N SER A 593 20.20 -15.33 -32.20
CA SER A 593 18.80 -15.72 -32.35
C SER A 593 18.02 -15.39 -31.07
N ILE A 594 17.15 -14.38 -31.14
CA ILE A 594 16.33 -13.92 -30.02
C ILE A 594 14.96 -14.59 -30.14
N THR A 595 14.49 -15.24 -29.06
CA THR A 595 13.10 -15.73 -28.97
C THR A 595 12.29 -14.79 -28.11
N PHE A 596 11.28 -14.16 -28.71
CA PHE A 596 10.30 -13.32 -28.02
C PHE A 596 9.13 -14.21 -27.54
N PRO A 597 8.86 -14.30 -26.23
CA PRO A 597 7.73 -15.08 -25.70
C PRO A 597 6.39 -14.39 -25.99
N VAL A 598 5.30 -15.16 -25.97
CA VAL A 598 3.93 -14.64 -26.10
C VAL A 598 3.61 -13.64 -24.98
N GLY A 599 2.96 -12.54 -25.32
CA GLY A 599 2.64 -11.43 -24.41
C GLY A 599 3.46 -10.17 -24.72
N LYS A 600 3.44 -9.20 -23.79
CA LYS A 600 4.22 -7.96 -23.87
C LYS A 600 5.52 -8.09 -23.07
N SER A 601 6.61 -7.55 -23.58
CA SER A 601 7.90 -7.49 -22.87
C SER A 601 8.73 -6.28 -23.30
N ILE A 602 9.41 -5.65 -22.34
CA ILE A 602 10.27 -4.49 -22.59
C ILE A 602 11.72 -4.97 -22.73
N TYR A 603 12.38 -4.51 -23.79
CA TYR A 603 13.78 -4.77 -24.10
C TYR A 603 14.56 -3.45 -24.09
N THR A 604 15.60 -3.38 -23.28
CA THR A 604 16.45 -2.19 -23.12
C THR A 604 17.75 -2.39 -23.90
N LEU A 605 18.07 -1.47 -24.80
CA LEU A 605 19.39 -1.38 -25.41
C LEU A 605 20.33 -0.69 -24.42
N LYS A 606 21.47 -1.31 -24.13
CA LYS A 606 22.55 -0.71 -23.32
C LYS A 606 23.88 -0.80 -24.06
N GLY A 607 24.84 0.07 -23.76
CA GLY A 607 26.19 0.07 -24.33
C GLY A 607 27.17 0.93 -23.55
N LYS A 608 28.36 1.17 -24.09
CA LYS A 608 29.40 2.03 -23.53
C LYS A 608 29.66 3.21 -24.48
N LEU A 609 29.53 4.44 -23.99
CA LEU A 609 29.95 5.64 -24.72
C LEU A 609 31.48 5.79 -24.57
N SER A 610 32.20 6.10 -25.65
CA SER A 610 33.65 6.40 -25.61
C SER A 610 33.93 7.77 -24.98
N THR A 611 35.21 8.15 -24.87
CA THR A 611 35.64 9.48 -24.43
C THR A 611 35.52 10.58 -25.50
N ASN A 612 35.07 10.26 -26.71
CA ASN A 612 34.78 11.25 -27.76
C ASN A 612 33.38 11.89 -27.57
N PHE A 613 32.53 11.33 -26.71
CA PHE A 613 31.29 11.98 -26.31
C PHE A 613 31.58 13.16 -25.39
N GLU A 614 30.97 14.30 -25.70
CA GLU A 614 31.09 15.56 -24.98
C GLU A 614 29.87 15.78 -24.07
N ASN A 615 29.91 16.81 -23.22
CA ASN A 615 28.84 17.08 -22.27
C ASN A 615 27.64 17.69 -23.00
N ASN A 616 26.47 17.08 -22.85
CA ASN A 616 25.18 17.41 -23.51
C ASN A 616 24.93 16.77 -24.88
N ASP A 617 25.87 15.99 -25.42
CA ASP A 617 25.59 15.17 -26.60
C ASP A 617 24.42 14.22 -26.32
N THR A 618 23.69 13.82 -27.37
CA THR A 618 22.55 12.93 -27.21
C THR A 618 22.62 11.69 -28.08
N VAL A 619 22.08 10.59 -27.56
CA VAL A 619 21.90 9.32 -28.27
C VAL A 619 20.40 9.03 -28.36
N VAL A 620 19.92 8.79 -29.59
CA VAL A 620 18.52 8.43 -29.85
C VAL A 620 18.48 7.13 -30.64
N ALA A 621 18.25 6.00 -29.95
CA ALA A 621 18.13 4.69 -30.57
C ALA A 621 16.80 4.51 -31.33
N SER A 622 16.81 3.76 -32.44
CA SER A 622 15.62 3.43 -33.21
C SER A 622 15.72 2.08 -33.94
N THR A 623 14.59 1.55 -34.41
CA THR A 623 14.52 0.36 -35.28
C THR A 623 13.24 0.39 -36.11
N THR A 624 13.26 -0.17 -37.32
CA THR A 624 12.11 -0.37 -38.21
C THR A 624 11.94 -1.88 -38.42
N PRO A 625 11.19 -2.58 -37.54
CA PRO A 625 11.27 -4.05 -37.43
C PRO A 625 11.00 -4.81 -38.73
N SER A 626 10.12 -4.31 -39.62
CA SER A 626 9.84 -4.95 -40.91
C SER A 626 11.02 -4.95 -41.90
N ALA A 627 12.03 -4.10 -41.71
CA ALA A 627 13.20 -3.96 -42.56
C ALA A 627 14.51 -4.32 -41.83
N ASP A 628 14.58 -4.00 -40.54
CA ASP A 628 15.77 -4.19 -39.70
C ASP A 628 15.87 -5.59 -39.08
N TRP A 629 14.75 -6.33 -38.99
CA TRP A 629 14.71 -7.65 -38.36
C TRP A 629 14.49 -8.73 -39.43
N THR A 630 15.31 -9.78 -39.43
CA THR A 630 15.27 -10.82 -40.47
C THR A 630 15.09 -12.22 -39.88
N THR A 631 14.54 -13.11 -40.71
CA THR A 631 14.16 -14.48 -40.31
C THR A 631 13.26 -14.47 -39.07
N VAL A 632 12.21 -13.65 -39.14
CA VAL A 632 11.17 -13.55 -38.11
C VAL A 632 10.18 -14.69 -38.32
N THR A 633 10.21 -15.71 -37.46
CA THR A 633 9.43 -16.94 -37.63
C THR A 633 8.77 -17.40 -36.34
N GLY A 634 7.55 -17.95 -36.45
CA GLY A 634 6.89 -18.64 -35.33
C GLY A 634 7.62 -19.94 -34.97
N GLN A 635 7.88 -20.20 -33.68
CA GLN A 635 8.61 -21.39 -33.25
C GLN A 635 7.86 -22.71 -33.45
N THR A 636 6.53 -22.69 -33.34
CA THR A 636 5.68 -23.88 -33.47
C THR A 636 5.36 -24.14 -34.94
N THR A 637 5.05 -23.09 -35.69
CA THR A 637 4.58 -23.20 -37.08
C THR A 637 5.71 -23.16 -38.11
N GLY A 638 6.86 -22.59 -37.77
CA GLY A 638 7.95 -22.29 -38.72
C GLY A 638 7.58 -21.25 -39.77
N THR A 639 6.41 -20.59 -39.68
CA THR A 639 5.95 -19.64 -40.68
C THR A 639 6.56 -18.26 -40.48
N THR A 640 6.83 -17.55 -41.58
CA THR A 640 7.33 -16.18 -41.56
C THR A 640 6.26 -15.23 -41.04
N ILE A 641 6.61 -14.41 -40.06
CA ILE A 641 5.73 -13.39 -39.46
C ILE A 641 6.26 -12.01 -39.88
N THR A 642 5.41 -11.17 -40.44
CA THR A 642 5.76 -9.79 -40.80
C THR A 642 5.66 -8.87 -39.58
N PRO A 643 6.76 -8.24 -39.12
CA PRO A 643 6.71 -7.28 -38.01
C PRO A 643 5.97 -5.98 -38.33
N SER A 644 5.73 -5.18 -37.30
CA SER A 644 5.29 -3.78 -37.41
C SER A 644 6.20 -2.95 -38.35
N ALA A 645 5.58 -2.22 -39.29
CA ALA A 645 6.27 -1.57 -40.40
C ALA A 645 6.76 -0.12 -40.17
N SER A 646 6.41 0.49 -39.04
CA SER A 646 6.80 1.87 -38.69
C SER A 646 8.17 1.92 -38.02
N ILE A 647 8.92 3.00 -38.24
CA ILE A 647 10.09 3.33 -37.42
C ILE A 647 9.66 3.57 -35.97
N ILE A 648 10.38 2.94 -35.04
CA ILE A 648 10.19 3.06 -33.60
C ILE A 648 11.41 3.77 -33.03
N THR A 649 11.21 4.95 -32.44
CA THR A 649 12.27 5.77 -31.84
C THR A 649 12.15 5.73 -30.32
N ALA A 650 13.25 5.46 -29.61
CA ALA A 650 13.29 5.37 -28.16
C ALA A 650 13.22 6.75 -27.46
N ASN A 651 13.49 6.79 -26.16
CA ASN A 651 13.75 8.04 -25.44
C ASN A 651 15.19 8.50 -25.70
N THR A 652 15.39 9.81 -25.83
CA THR A 652 16.71 10.45 -25.91
C THR A 652 17.48 10.25 -24.61
N MET A 653 18.76 9.89 -24.71
CA MET A 653 19.70 9.80 -23.59
C MET A 653 20.78 10.86 -23.76
N THR A 654 21.19 11.52 -22.68
CA THR A 654 22.14 12.65 -22.74
C THR A 654 23.48 12.26 -22.12
N ALA A 655 24.57 12.39 -22.86
CA ALA A 655 25.92 12.15 -22.39
C ALA A 655 26.31 13.21 -21.34
N LYS A 656 26.84 12.74 -20.21
CA LYS A 656 27.38 13.58 -19.14
C LYS A 656 28.63 12.95 -18.55
N ALA A 657 29.61 13.79 -18.26
CA ALA A 657 30.74 13.44 -17.41
C ALA A 657 30.33 13.43 -15.93
N ALA A 658 31.22 12.95 -15.06
CA ALA A 658 31.09 13.13 -13.62
C ALA A 658 31.18 14.64 -13.29
N THR A 659 30.16 15.23 -12.65
CA THR A 659 30.16 16.66 -12.28
C THR A 659 29.37 16.93 -11.01
N VAL A 660 29.85 17.86 -10.19
CA VAL A 660 29.16 18.34 -8.98
C VAL A 660 29.34 19.85 -8.83
N ALA A 661 28.25 20.58 -8.65
CA ALA A 661 28.28 21.97 -8.22
C ALA A 661 28.25 22.05 -6.69
N ILE A 662 29.15 22.83 -6.09
CA ILE A 662 29.27 23.05 -4.65
C ILE A 662 28.92 24.51 -4.36
N SER A 663 28.18 24.76 -3.28
CA SER A 663 27.89 26.13 -2.83
C SER A 663 27.65 26.23 -1.33
N THR A 664 28.04 27.37 -0.77
CA THR A 664 27.64 27.86 0.56
C THR A 664 26.33 28.63 0.45
N ASN A 665 25.45 28.50 1.45
CA ASN A 665 24.25 29.34 1.53
C ASN A 665 24.43 30.39 2.63
N ALA A 666 24.65 31.64 2.24
CA ALA A 666 24.85 32.80 3.12
C ALA A 666 23.74 33.02 4.17
N ASN A 667 22.56 32.41 3.99
CA ASN A 667 21.41 32.54 4.89
C ASN A 667 21.08 31.24 5.66
N ASN A 668 21.93 30.19 5.60
CA ASN A 668 21.65 28.90 6.25
C ASN A 668 22.90 28.28 6.92
N PRO A 669 23.01 28.32 8.27
CA PRO A 669 22.10 28.97 9.21
C PRO A 669 22.06 30.50 9.05
N THR A 670 21.04 31.16 9.60
CA THR A 670 20.93 32.63 9.55
C THR A 670 22.02 33.28 10.41
N ALA A 671 22.66 34.31 9.85
CA ALA A 671 23.60 35.19 10.56
C ALA A 671 23.01 35.67 11.90
N GLN A 672 23.73 35.48 13.00
CA GLN A 672 23.26 35.76 14.36
C GLN A 672 24.43 35.96 15.32
N SER A 673 24.12 36.42 16.54
CA SER A 673 25.06 36.39 17.66
C SER A 673 25.16 34.99 18.25
N ILE A 674 26.38 34.49 18.41
CA ILE A 674 26.71 33.14 18.86
C ILE A 674 27.61 33.22 20.10
N VAL A 675 27.36 32.40 21.10
CA VAL A 675 28.05 32.52 22.40
C VAL A 675 29.29 31.64 22.43
N ALA A 676 30.40 32.20 22.93
CA ALA A 676 31.64 31.46 23.19
C ALA A 676 31.42 30.31 24.21
N GLY A 677 32.12 29.19 24.04
CA GLY A 677 31.98 27.98 24.88
C GLY A 677 31.11 26.86 24.29
N VAL A 678 30.43 27.09 23.17
CA VAL A 678 29.61 26.09 22.48
C VAL A 678 30.49 25.08 21.73
N GLN A 679 30.18 23.79 21.84
CA GLN A 679 30.77 22.72 21.01
C GLN A 679 29.90 22.43 19.77
N ASP A 680 30.52 21.95 18.68
CA ASP A 680 29.84 21.55 17.43
C ASP A 680 28.89 22.60 16.83
N PHE A 681 29.21 23.91 16.93
CA PHE A 681 28.39 24.96 16.34
C PHE A 681 28.42 24.92 14.82
N VAL A 682 27.27 24.76 14.16
CA VAL A 682 27.13 24.76 12.70
C VAL A 682 27.25 26.18 12.15
N PHE A 683 28.36 26.50 11.49
CA PHE A 683 28.58 27.80 10.85
C PHE A 683 27.95 27.91 9.47
N ALA A 684 27.98 26.84 8.69
CA ALA A 684 27.48 26.83 7.31
C ALA A 684 26.88 25.48 6.93
N LYS A 685 25.96 25.50 5.95
CA LYS A 685 25.52 24.31 5.23
C LYS A 685 26.03 24.34 3.80
N ILE A 686 26.75 23.30 3.43
CA ILE A 686 27.36 23.14 2.12
C ILE A 686 26.47 22.25 1.26
N THR A 687 26.06 22.76 0.10
CA THR A 687 25.23 22.04 -0.86
C THR A 687 26.09 21.45 -1.97
N PHE A 688 25.91 20.16 -2.25
CA PHE A 688 26.51 19.40 -3.34
C PHE A 688 25.39 19.00 -4.31
N ASP A 689 25.35 19.60 -5.49
CA ASP A 689 24.37 19.33 -6.54
C ASP A 689 25.01 18.49 -7.67
N ALA A 690 24.59 17.22 -7.75
CA ALA A 690 24.98 16.28 -8.79
C ALA A 690 23.81 15.98 -9.76
N SER A 691 22.79 16.86 -9.83
CA SER A 691 21.64 16.75 -10.74
C SER A 691 22.06 16.52 -12.19
N ASN A 692 23.12 17.21 -12.61
CA ASN A 692 23.71 17.17 -13.95
C ASN A 692 24.80 16.11 -14.16
N SER A 693 25.12 15.28 -13.15
CA SER A 693 26.19 14.28 -13.25
C SER A 693 25.79 13.06 -14.09
N GLY A 694 26.76 12.51 -14.82
CA GLY A 694 26.63 11.22 -15.52
C GLY A 694 26.76 10.00 -14.61
N GLU A 695 27.48 10.12 -13.49
CA GLU A 695 27.70 9.07 -12.47
C GLU A 695 27.85 9.65 -11.05
N ASP A 696 27.84 8.77 -10.05
CA ASP A 696 28.10 9.14 -8.66
C ASP A 696 29.54 9.63 -8.49
N VAL A 697 29.75 10.65 -7.66
CA VAL A 697 31.07 11.27 -7.42
C VAL A 697 31.50 11.07 -5.98
N ARG A 698 32.73 10.58 -5.78
CA ARG A 698 33.38 10.45 -4.48
C ARG A 698 34.37 11.60 -4.23
N PHE A 699 34.43 12.04 -2.97
CA PHE A 699 35.40 12.99 -2.44
C PHE A 699 36.19 12.32 -1.31
N SER A 700 37.51 12.50 -1.31
CA SER A 700 38.41 12.01 -0.24
C SER A 700 38.89 13.14 0.67
N THR A 701 38.92 14.36 0.13
CA THR A 701 39.28 15.60 0.81
C THR A 701 38.31 16.69 0.36
N LEU A 702 37.98 17.61 1.26
CA LEU A 702 37.25 18.84 0.94
C LEU A 702 38.06 20.04 1.43
N GLN A 703 37.90 21.19 0.78
CA GLN A 703 38.51 22.45 1.18
C GLN A 703 37.43 23.52 1.31
N PHE A 704 37.57 24.38 2.32
CA PHE A 704 36.71 25.53 2.59
C PHE A 704 37.56 26.64 3.21
N ASP A 705 37.27 27.89 2.87
CA ASP A 705 37.90 29.05 3.52
C ASP A 705 37.27 29.29 4.89
N VAL A 706 38.12 29.51 5.89
CA VAL A 706 37.71 29.96 7.22
C VAL A 706 38.10 31.41 7.34
N ASN A 707 37.11 32.30 7.41
CA ASN A 707 37.31 33.74 7.34
C ASN A 707 37.00 34.39 8.70
N THR A 708 37.86 35.28 9.18
CA THR A 708 37.65 36.02 10.44
C THR A 708 37.71 37.56 10.24
N PRO A 709 36.70 38.17 9.59
CA PRO A 709 36.82 39.52 8.99
C PRO A 709 37.13 40.70 9.92
N THR A 710 36.92 40.54 11.22
CA THR A 710 37.01 41.64 12.22
C THR A 710 38.20 41.48 13.17
N ASN A 711 38.40 40.28 13.71
CA ASN A 711 39.48 39.92 14.62
C ASN A 711 39.89 38.48 14.32
N ALA A 712 41.18 38.16 14.52
CA ALA A 712 41.77 36.83 14.32
C ALA A 712 41.39 35.81 15.41
N ASP A 713 40.09 35.66 15.66
CA ASP A 713 39.47 34.78 16.65
C ASP A 713 38.94 33.52 15.96
N TYR A 714 39.70 32.42 16.05
CA TYR A 714 39.42 31.20 15.30
C TYR A 714 38.58 30.18 16.08
N PRO A 715 37.68 29.44 15.40
CA PRO A 715 37.06 28.26 15.97
C PRO A 715 38.06 27.10 16.06
N THR A 716 37.73 26.04 16.79
CA THR A 716 38.58 24.85 16.98
C THR A 716 37.83 23.57 16.63
N ASN A 717 38.55 22.46 16.39
CA ASN A 717 37.95 21.13 16.17
C ASN A 717 36.88 21.10 15.06
N CYS A 718 37.08 21.85 13.97
CA CYS A 718 36.15 21.89 12.85
C CYS A 718 36.00 20.52 12.16
N GLN A 719 34.75 20.16 11.91
CA GLN A 719 34.30 18.91 11.33
C GLN A 719 33.17 19.13 10.30
N LEU A 720 33.13 18.25 9.31
CA LEU A 720 32.05 18.15 8.33
C LEU A 720 31.11 17.01 8.73
N TRP A 721 29.79 17.20 8.57
CA TRP A 721 28.79 16.25 9.04
C TRP A 721 27.74 15.94 7.97
N ASP A 722 27.57 14.66 7.62
CA ASP A 722 26.44 14.15 6.82
C ASP A 722 25.35 13.65 7.78
N GLY A 723 24.34 14.50 8.01
CA GLY A 723 23.35 14.31 9.08
C GLY A 723 24.01 14.29 10.46
N ALA A 724 23.94 13.14 11.14
CA ALA A 724 24.58 12.89 12.44
C ALA A 724 25.95 12.19 12.35
N THR A 725 26.47 11.99 11.12
CA THR A 725 27.75 11.29 10.90
C THR A 725 28.85 12.29 10.64
N ALA A 726 29.83 12.40 11.54
CA ALA A 726 31.06 13.14 11.29
C ALA A 726 31.85 12.48 10.15
N LEU A 727 32.33 13.28 9.21
CA LEU A 727 33.06 12.83 8.02
C LEU A 727 34.58 12.85 8.22
N ASN A 728 35.08 13.61 9.21
CA ASN A 728 36.48 13.67 9.62
C ASN A 728 36.57 13.69 11.15
N THR A 729 37.33 12.79 11.77
CA THR A 729 37.39 12.65 13.24
C THR A 729 38.83 12.45 13.75
N GLY A 730 39.02 12.55 15.08
CA GLY A 730 40.31 12.30 15.72
C GLY A 730 41.41 13.20 15.18
N GLY A 731 42.46 12.63 14.57
CA GLY A 731 43.55 13.40 13.98
C GLY A 731 43.18 14.21 12.72
N ASN A 732 41.99 13.96 12.15
CA ASN A 732 41.50 14.66 10.96
C ASN A 732 40.60 15.87 11.28
N THR A 733 40.33 16.18 12.56
CA THR A 733 39.63 17.42 12.95
C THR A 733 40.51 18.64 12.68
N VAL A 734 39.96 19.69 12.09
CA VAL A 734 40.73 20.87 11.66
C VAL A 734 40.65 21.97 12.72
N THR A 735 41.78 22.47 13.20
CA THR A 735 41.81 23.66 14.08
C THR A 735 42.53 24.81 13.35
N PRO A 736 41.78 25.76 12.77
CA PRO A 736 42.34 26.96 12.14
C PRO A 736 43.13 27.83 13.13
N THR A 737 44.18 28.47 12.63
CA THR A 737 44.96 29.51 13.34
C THR A 737 45.25 30.74 12.47
N THR A 738 44.77 30.72 11.23
CA THR A 738 44.84 31.79 10.23
C THR A 738 43.63 31.68 9.31
N ASP A 739 43.24 32.79 8.69
CA ASP A 739 42.31 32.80 7.55
C ASP A 739 42.82 31.96 6.37
N GLY A 740 41.98 31.80 5.33
CA GLY A 740 42.28 31.08 4.08
C GLY A 740 41.72 29.66 4.05
N ASP A 741 41.99 28.96 2.96
CA ASP A 741 41.59 27.57 2.77
C ASP A 741 42.13 26.61 3.86
N LYS A 742 41.27 25.66 4.26
CA LYS A 742 41.60 24.59 5.19
C LYS A 742 41.16 23.24 4.62
N THR A 743 42.04 22.24 4.69
CA THR A 743 41.79 20.89 4.14
C THR A 743 41.20 19.95 5.17
N PHE A 744 40.04 19.39 4.84
CA PHE A 744 39.34 18.37 5.60
C PHE A 744 39.59 17.01 4.94
N THR A 745 40.48 16.22 5.52
CA THR A 745 40.68 14.81 5.12
C THR A 745 39.51 13.99 5.68
N LEU A 746 38.79 13.30 4.81
CA LEU A 746 37.63 12.52 5.25
C LEU A 746 38.07 11.13 5.71
N ASP A 747 37.52 10.66 6.83
CA ASP A 747 37.79 9.32 7.37
C ASP A 747 37.33 8.22 6.41
N GLN A 748 36.26 8.51 5.66
CA GLN A 748 35.67 7.67 4.63
C GLN A 748 35.22 8.57 3.46
N HIS A 749 35.23 8.04 2.24
CA HIS A 749 34.81 8.79 1.05
C HIS A 749 33.36 9.31 1.15
N LEU A 750 33.15 10.62 0.97
CA LEU A 750 31.82 11.18 0.79
C LEU A 750 31.36 10.91 -0.64
N ILE A 751 30.26 10.17 -0.81
CA ILE A 751 29.64 9.92 -2.11
C ILE A 751 28.42 10.83 -2.29
N ILE A 752 28.40 11.52 -3.44
CA ILE A 752 27.27 12.29 -3.94
C ILE A 752 26.68 11.51 -5.13
N THR A 753 25.45 11.02 -4.98
CA THR A 753 24.78 10.22 -6.01
C THR A 753 24.33 11.10 -7.17
N LYS A 754 24.43 10.63 -8.41
CA LYS A 754 23.96 11.40 -9.57
C LYS A 754 22.46 11.67 -9.51
N SER A 755 22.02 12.72 -10.20
CA SER A 755 20.62 13.14 -10.22
C SER A 755 20.06 13.46 -8.82
N SER A 756 20.94 13.84 -7.87
CA SER A 756 20.58 14.18 -6.49
C SER A 756 21.30 15.42 -5.98
N ILE A 757 20.78 15.99 -4.89
CA ILE A 757 21.39 17.08 -4.12
C ILE A 757 21.61 16.56 -2.70
N LYS A 758 22.82 16.76 -2.16
CA LYS A 758 23.16 16.49 -0.75
C LYS A 758 23.55 17.78 -0.05
N VAL A 759 23.21 17.90 1.23
CA VAL A 759 23.64 19.02 2.09
C VAL A 759 24.37 18.44 3.30
N ILE A 760 25.57 18.95 3.57
CA ILE A 760 26.36 18.63 4.78
C ILE A 760 26.50 19.87 5.65
N ASN A 761 26.68 19.69 6.96
CA ASN A 761 26.97 20.78 7.89
C ASN A 761 28.48 20.96 8.04
N PHE A 762 28.93 22.21 8.11
CA PHE A 762 30.25 22.58 8.60
C PHE A 762 30.10 23.07 10.05
N ALA A 763 30.70 22.38 11.00
CA ALA A 763 30.58 22.66 12.43
C ALA A 763 31.95 22.78 13.10
N CYS A 764 32.07 23.61 14.14
CA CYS A 764 33.29 23.70 14.95
C CYS A 764 32.96 24.04 16.40
N ASP A 765 33.90 23.79 17.30
CA ASP A 765 33.88 24.33 18.65
C ASP A 765 34.21 25.83 18.66
N LEU A 766 33.58 26.55 19.59
CA LEU A 766 33.81 27.94 19.91
C LEU A 766 34.51 28.03 21.28
N PRO A 767 35.84 28.26 21.33
CA PRO A 767 36.55 28.42 22.60
C PRO A 767 35.94 29.49 23.51
N GLY A 768 35.93 29.28 24.82
CA GLY A 768 35.41 30.25 25.81
C GLY A 768 36.21 31.55 25.96
N GLY A 769 37.27 31.76 25.17
CA GLY A 769 38.17 32.91 25.23
C GLY A 769 38.09 33.87 24.04
N LEU A 770 37.17 33.67 23.10
CA LEU A 770 37.01 34.53 21.92
C LEU A 770 36.48 35.93 22.29
N THR A 771 36.87 36.95 21.54
CA THR A 771 36.52 38.35 21.82
C THR A 771 35.08 38.66 21.41
N SER A 772 34.35 39.38 22.27
CA SER A 772 32.99 39.86 21.94
C SER A 772 33.01 40.82 20.75
N GLY A 773 32.13 40.60 19.78
CA GLY A 773 32.04 41.38 18.53
C GLY A 773 32.93 40.87 17.39
N SER A 774 33.81 39.89 17.62
CA SER A 774 34.51 39.18 16.55
C SER A 774 33.54 38.46 15.62
N THR A 775 33.93 38.20 14.38
CA THR A 775 33.07 37.56 13.38
C THR A 775 33.78 36.43 12.67
N ILE A 776 33.04 35.35 12.41
CA ILE A 776 33.52 34.13 11.73
C ILE A 776 32.54 33.79 10.61
N ARG A 777 33.08 33.42 9.45
CA ARG A 777 32.33 33.03 8.24
C ARG A 777 33.06 31.84 7.58
N ILE A 778 32.30 30.94 6.94
CA ILE A 778 32.84 29.78 6.22
C ILE A 778 32.44 29.85 4.76
N ASP A 779 33.43 29.83 3.88
CA ASP A 779 33.29 30.08 2.45
C ASP A 779 33.71 28.87 1.60
N THR A 780 33.31 28.88 0.33
CA THR A 780 33.96 28.03 -0.68
C THR A 780 35.38 28.53 -0.95
N PRO A 781 36.30 27.67 -1.42
CA PRO A 781 37.71 28.05 -1.61
C PRO A 781 38.00 29.28 -2.47
N ASP A 782 39.18 29.87 -2.24
CA ASP A 782 39.61 31.12 -2.89
C ASP A 782 40.03 30.93 -4.36
N ALA A 783 40.45 29.73 -4.77
CA ALA A 783 40.71 29.41 -6.17
C ALA A 783 39.78 28.31 -6.70
N ALA A 784 39.65 28.24 -8.03
CA ALA A 784 38.88 27.19 -8.70
C ALA A 784 39.77 25.95 -8.91
N GLY A 785 39.28 24.78 -8.46
CA GLY A 785 39.96 23.48 -8.62
C GLY A 785 40.55 22.90 -7.32
N ASP A 786 40.46 23.63 -6.22
CA ASP A 786 40.92 23.25 -4.88
C ASP A 786 40.12 22.05 -4.32
N ILE A 787 38.83 21.96 -4.64
CA ILE A 787 38.02 20.76 -4.40
C ILE A 787 38.11 19.84 -5.63
N THR A 788 38.59 18.61 -5.41
CA THR A 788 38.65 17.56 -6.44
C THR A 788 37.73 16.40 -6.07
N GLY A 789 37.10 15.80 -7.09
CA GLY A 789 36.28 14.60 -6.95
C GLY A 789 36.59 13.57 -8.04
N THR A 790 36.15 12.34 -7.86
CA THR A 790 36.34 11.24 -8.82
C THR A 790 35.02 10.53 -9.07
N GLY A 791 34.73 10.18 -10.33
CA GLY A 791 33.64 9.26 -10.66
C GLY A 791 33.83 7.92 -9.93
N VAL A 792 32.80 7.48 -9.20
CA VAL A 792 32.84 6.26 -8.38
C VAL A 792 33.09 5.02 -9.24
N THR A 793 32.54 4.99 -10.46
CA THR A 793 32.54 3.79 -11.30
C THR A 793 33.56 3.88 -12.44
N SER A 794 33.69 5.05 -13.08
CA SER A 794 34.71 5.23 -14.14
C SER A 794 36.13 5.38 -13.59
N GLY A 795 36.29 5.89 -12.37
CA GLY A 795 37.58 6.29 -11.81
C GLY A 795 38.15 7.59 -12.40
N GLN A 796 37.42 8.27 -13.29
CA GLN A 796 37.85 9.52 -13.93
C GLN A 796 37.68 10.72 -12.99
N SER A 797 38.48 11.77 -13.19
CA SER A 797 38.29 13.06 -12.49
C SER A 797 36.91 13.64 -12.79
N ALA A 798 36.21 14.10 -11.74
CA ALA A 798 34.95 14.80 -11.87
C ALA A 798 35.18 16.31 -12.02
N THR A 799 34.38 16.98 -12.84
CA THR A 799 34.36 18.45 -12.91
C THR A 799 33.66 18.99 -11.68
N ILE A 800 34.39 19.66 -10.81
CA ILE A 800 33.82 20.33 -9.63
C ILE A 800 33.69 21.82 -9.92
N SER A 801 32.50 22.38 -9.71
CA SER A 801 32.24 23.81 -9.91
C SER A 801 31.74 24.48 -8.64
N TYR A 802 32.21 25.70 -8.37
CA TYR A 802 31.73 26.59 -7.32
C TYR A 802 32.15 28.02 -7.70
N THR A 803 31.53 29.02 -7.07
CA THR A 803 31.98 30.41 -7.17
C THR A 803 33.12 30.60 -6.16
N PRO A 804 34.36 30.97 -6.54
CA PRO A 804 35.43 31.16 -5.55
C PRO A 804 35.11 32.25 -4.53
N SER A 805 35.56 32.07 -3.29
CA SER A 805 35.29 32.96 -2.13
C SER A 805 33.80 33.29 -1.94
N GLN A 806 32.88 32.34 -2.22
CA GLN A 806 31.45 32.53 -2.00
C GLN A 806 31.12 32.61 -0.51
N ALA A 807 30.74 33.81 -0.08
CA ALA A 807 30.35 34.13 1.29
C ALA A 807 29.29 33.18 1.87
N GLY A 808 29.63 32.45 2.92
CA GLY A 808 28.69 31.81 3.82
C GLY A 808 28.13 32.77 4.88
N PRO A 809 27.34 32.26 5.84
CA PRO A 809 26.76 33.07 6.91
C PRO A 809 27.83 33.72 7.78
N LEU A 810 27.65 35.00 8.11
CA LEU A 810 28.52 35.74 9.02
C LEU A 810 27.96 35.64 10.45
N MET A 811 28.69 34.97 11.34
CA MET A 811 28.32 34.81 12.74
C MET A 811 29.12 35.78 13.61
N THR A 812 28.49 36.37 14.62
CA THR A 812 29.12 37.34 15.54
C THR A 812 29.29 36.75 16.93
N ILE A 813 30.50 36.77 17.48
CA ILE A 813 30.80 36.27 18.81
C ILE A 813 30.19 37.18 19.89
N ALA A 814 29.54 36.56 20.87
CA ALA A 814 29.16 37.15 22.14
C ALA A 814 29.83 36.37 23.28
N THR A 815 30.22 37.06 24.35
CA THR A 815 30.85 36.43 25.53
C THR A 815 29.84 35.86 26.53
N SER A 816 28.56 36.24 26.43
CA SER A 816 27.45 35.67 27.19
C SER A 816 26.11 35.93 26.49
N GLY A 817 25.05 35.28 26.96
CA GLY A 817 23.66 35.66 26.68
C GLY A 817 23.22 36.94 27.38
N SER A 818 21.95 37.28 27.19
CA SER A 818 21.25 38.30 27.97
C SER A 818 20.00 37.72 28.64
N LEU A 819 19.57 38.33 29.74
CA LEU A 819 18.32 38.00 30.44
C LEU A 819 17.43 39.25 30.50
N THR A 820 16.14 39.10 30.23
CA THR A 820 15.14 40.18 30.35
C THR A 820 13.89 39.67 31.06
N THR A 821 13.06 40.59 31.58
CA THR A 821 11.85 40.25 32.32
C THR A 821 10.66 41.16 32.01
N ALA A 822 9.46 40.60 32.06
CA ALA A 822 8.20 41.33 31.92
C ALA A 822 7.12 40.77 32.85
N VAL A 823 5.95 41.43 32.94
CA VAL A 823 4.77 40.85 33.56
C VAL A 823 4.15 39.87 32.56
N ALA A 824 3.87 38.63 32.97
CA ALA A 824 3.26 37.64 32.10
C ALA A 824 1.78 38.01 31.83
N PRO A 825 1.24 37.80 30.61
CA PRO A 825 -0.18 38.05 30.31
C PRO A 825 -1.17 37.22 31.16
N SER A 826 -0.68 36.14 31.79
CA SER A 826 -1.42 35.29 32.73
C SER A 826 -1.47 35.84 34.17
N SER A 827 -0.71 36.90 34.47
CA SER A 827 -0.67 37.51 35.80
C SER A 827 -2.05 38.00 36.25
N PRO A 828 -2.48 37.75 37.50
CA PRO A 828 -3.83 38.07 37.94
C PRO A 828 -4.11 39.58 37.89
N ALA A 829 -5.33 39.92 37.48
CA ALA A 829 -5.86 41.27 37.61
C ALA A 829 -6.04 41.66 39.09
N ALA A 830 -6.09 42.96 39.35
CA ALA A 830 -6.26 43.53 40.67
C ALA A 830 -7.61 43.11 41.30
N LYS A 831 -7.55 42.57 42.52
CA LYS A 831 -8.71 41.99 43.24
C LYS A 831 -8.70 42.35 44.73
N LEU A 832 -9.84 42.13 45.39
CA LEU A 832 -9.87 42.00 46.85
C LEU A 832 -9.26 40.65 47.26
N VAL A 833 -8.56 40.63 48.38
CA VAL A 833 -7.97 39.42 48.98
C VAL A 833 -8.22 39.39 50.48
N VAL A 834 -8.36 38.19 51.02
CA VAL A 834 -8.64 37.96 52.43
C VAL A 834 -7.32 37.92 53.21
N ALA A 835 -7.25 38.63 54.32
CA ALA A 835 -6.15 38.59 55.27
C ALA A 835 -5.93 37.19 55.86
N ASP A 836 -4.80 36.94 56.52
CA ASP A 836 -4.48 35.63 57.14
C ASP A 836 -4.57 34.45 56.14
N THR A 837 -4.31 34.73 54.85
CA THR A 837 -4.38 33.74 53.76
C THR A 837 -2.98 33.53 53.20
N THR A 838 -2.58 32.26 53.12
CA THR A 838 -1.30 31.83 52.54
C THR A 838 -1.42 31.61 51.03
N ASP A 839 -0.30 31.64 50.33
CA ASP A 839 -0.18 31.25 48.92
C ASP A 839 -1.06 32.11 47.96
N VAL A 840 -1.33 33.36 48.33
CA VAL A 840 -2.09 34.30 47.48
C VAL A 840 -1.25 34.68 46.27
N VAL A 841 -1.66 34.27 45.08
CA VAL A 841 -0.99 34.67 43.82
C VAL A 841 -1.05 36.19 43.66
N ALA A 842 0.12 36.83 43.73
CA ALA A 842 0.29 38.28 43.68
C ALA A 842 0.74 38.77 42.29
N GLY A 843 1.48 37.95 41.55
CA GLY A 843 1.93 38.26 40.19
C GLY A 843 2.52 37.04 39.47
N ILE A 844 2.56 37.09 38.15
CA ILE A 844 3.30 36.14 37.31
C ILE A 844 4.25 36.93 36.42
N PHE A 845 5.52 36.56 36.42
CA PHE A 845 6.59 37.29 35.73
C PHE A 845 7.26 36.39 34.70
N ARG A 846 7.46 36.95 33.51
CA ARG A 846 8.09 36.33 32.37
C ARG A 846 9.58 36.61 32.39
N PHE A 847 10.39 35.59 32.18
CA PHE A 847 11.83 35.66 32.00
C PHE A 847 12.15 35.18 30.58
N HIS A 848 13.03 35.90 29.87
CA HIS A 848 13.43 35.59 28.51
C HIS A 848 14.95 35.68 28.38
N ALA A 849 15.58 34.64 27.86
CA ALA A 849 17.03 34.58 27.63
C ALA A 849 17.35 34.65 26.14
N THR A 850 18.38 35.41 25.74
CA THR A 850 18.83 35.46 24.33
C THR A 850 20.26 35.00 24.15
N ASN A 851 20.58 34.53 22.93
CA ASN A 851 21.88 34.01 22.46
C ASN A 851 22.32 32.68 23.10
N GLU A 852 22.03 32.44 24.39
CA GLU A 852 22.15 31.14 25.08
C GLU A 852 20.99 30.94 26.08
N ALA A 853 20.87 29.73 26.62
CA ALA A 853 19.96 29.45 27.73
C ALA A 853 20.61 29.90 29.05
N VAL A 854 19.80 30.29 30.03
CA VAL A 854 20.27 30.81 31.32
C VAL A 854 19.66 30.00 32.45
N ASN A 855 20.50 29.44 33.34
CA ASN A 855 20.04 28.88 34.60
C ASN A 855 19.87 30.04 35.59
N LEU A 856 18.64 30.46 35.86
CA LEU A 856 18.32 31.56 36.76
C LEU A 856 18.62 31.15 38.21
N ASP A 857 19.50 31.88 38.89
CA ASP A 857 20.03 31.55 40.21
C ASP A 857 19.46 32.48 41.31
N LYS A 858 19.17 33.74 40.98
CA LYS A 858 18.64 34.75 41.90
C LYS A 858 17.56 35.61 41.25
N ILE A 859 16.64 36.12 42.06
CA ILE A 859 15.62 37.10 41.66
C ILE A 859 15.54 38.20 42.72
N SER A 860 15.59 39.46 42.28
CA SER A 860 15.29 40.63 43.12
C SER A 860 13.80 40.92 43.07
N ILE A 861 13.12 40.79 44.20
CA ILE A 861 11.70 41.09 44.31
C ILE A 861 11.52 42.35 45.16
N GLN A 862 10.75 43.30 44.62
CA GLN A 862 10.38 44.54 45.31
C GLN A 862 8.88 44.54 45.58
N MET A 863 8.48 45.06 46.73
CA MET A 863 7.07 45.34 47.01
C MET A 863 6.73 46.78 46.61
N GLY A 864 5.61 46.96 45.92
CA GLY A 864 5.20 48.25 45.34
C GLY A 864 4.77 49.29 46.37
N ASN A 865 4.84 50.56 45.96
CA ASN A 865 4.46 51.72 46.75
C ASN A 865 2.92 51.83 46.87
N GLY A 866 2.36 51.18 47.90
CA GLY A 866 0.96 51.33 48.32
C GLY A 866 0.84 51.90 49.73
N THR A 867 -0.32 51.70 50.35
CA THR A 867 -0.53 51.98 51.80
C THR A 867 0.01 50.86 52.70
N ASN A 868 0.61 49.83 52.12
CA ASN A 868 1.25 48.72 52.82
C ASN A 868 2.47 49.13 53.64
N THR A 869 2.71 48.38 54.71
CA THR A 869 3.96 48.22 55.45
C THR A 869 4.66 46.94 54.99
N ALA A 870 5.93 46.72 55.38
CA ALA A 870 6.58 45.42 55.12
C ALA A 870 5.94 44.25 55.90
N GLN A 871 5.06 44.54 56.87
CA GLN A 871 4.44 43.55 57.76
C GLN A 871 3.06 43.08 57.29
N ASP A 872 2.54 43.63 56.19
CA ASP A 872 1.31 43.14 55.53
C ASP A 872 1.52 41.83 54.77
N ILE A 873 2.77 41.58 54.33
CA ILE A 873 3.19 40.33 53.70
C ILE A 873 4.17 39.63 54.63
N VAL A 874 3.80 38.45 55.14
CA VAL A 874 4.60 37.63 56.05
C VAL A 874 5.81 37.04 55.32
N GLN A 875 5.59 36.51 54.13
CA GLN A 875 6.62 35.99 53.23
C GLN A 875 6.11 35.98 51.78
N PHE A 876 7.02 35.84 50.82
CA PHE A 876 6.71 35.50 49.44
C PHE A 876 7.36 34.17 49.04
N THR A 877 6.75 33.48 48.09
CA THR A 877 7.24 32.21 47.51
C THR A 877 7.22 32.29 45.98
N ILE A 878 8.21 31.68 45.33
CA ILE A 878 8.40 31.69 43.88
C ILE A 878 8.21 30.26 43.35
N TRP A 879 7.44 30.11 42.28
CA TRP A 879 7.02 28.81 41.75
C TRP A 879 7.25 28.69 40.24
N ASP A 880 7.86 27.57 39.82
CA ASP A 880 7.85 27.08 38.44
C ASP A 880 6.75 26.02 38.32
N GLY A 881 5.61 26.41 37.77
CA GLY A 881 4.39 25.60 37.76
C GLY A 881 3.93 25.23 39.18
N ALA A 882 3.99 23.93 39.50
CA ALA A 882 3.62 23.38 40.81
C ALA A 882 4.80 23.22 41.78
N THR A 883 6.02 23.57 41.37
CA THR A 883 7.23 23.41 42.19
C THR A 883 7.66 24.75 42.78
N GLN A 884 7.77 24.84 44.11
CA GLN A 884 8.37 26.01 44.75
C GLN A 884 9.90 26.01 44.52
N VAL A 885 10.41 27.07 43.93
CA VAL A 885 11.83 27.26 43.57
C VAL A 885 12.53 28.35 44.38
N GLY A 886 11.79 29.13 45.19
CA GLY A 886 12.37 30.13 46.07
C GLY A 886 11.39 30.67 47.11
N SER A 887 11.91 31.40 48.09
CA SER A 887 11.12 32.13 49.09
C SER A 887 11.94 33.26 49.72
N GLY A 888 11.26 34.23 50.31
CA GLY A 888 11.90 35.32 51.04
C GLY A 888 10.92 36.13 51.87
N VAL A 889 11.46 37.08 52.63
CA VAL A 889 10.70 38.03 53.45
C VAL A 889 11.14 39.44 53.11
N PHE A 890 10.21 40.40 53.13
CA PHE A 890 10.55 41.80 52.87
C PHE A 890 11.24 42.43 54.08
N SER A 891 12.33 43.15 53.82
CA SER A 891 13.04 43.93 54.83
C SER A 891 12.14 45.03 55.43
N THR A 892 12.25 45.23 56.75
CA THR A 892 11.62 46.36 57.47
C THR A 892 12.44 47.64 57.41
N THR A 893 13.69 47.59 56.92
CA THR A 893 14.63 48.73 56.86
C THR A 893 15.58 48.60 55.66
N THR A 894 15.37 49.40 54.61
CA THR A 894 16.25 49.40 53.43
C THR A 894 16.51 50.82 52.91
N ALA A 895 17.65 51.00 52.23
CA ALA A 895 18.08 52.28 51.69
C ALA A 895 17.02 52.89 50.76
N ALA A 896 16.88 54.23 50.79
CA ALA A 896 15.88 55.00 50.03
C ALA A 896 14.39 54.65 50.30
N GLY A 897 14.06 53.80 51.27
CA GLY A 897 12.68 53.49 51.66
C GLY A 897 11.96 52.46 50.79
N LEU A 898 12.65 51.87 49.81
CA LEU A 898 12.13 50.76 48.99
C LEU A 898 12.21 49.43 49.77
N LYS A 899 11.22 48.56 49.59
CA LYS A 899 11.13 47.26 50.29
C LYS A 899 11.53 46.14 49.32
N ILE A 900 12.83 45.89 49.26
CA ILE A 900 13.46 44.94 48.32
C ILE A 900 13.90 43.68 49.08
N ALA A 901 13.80 42.53 48.43
CA ALA A 901 14.29 41.24 48.91
C ALA A 901 14.86 40.44 47.73
N SER A 902 16.19 40.34 47.66
CA SER A 902 16.88 39.46 46.72
C SER A 902 16.91 38.04 47.29
N THR A 903 16.31 37.07 46.58
CA THR A 903 16.33 35.65 46.99
C THR A 903 17.20 34.83 46.05
N THR A 904 17.93 33.87 46.61
CA THR A 904 18.59 32.81 45.84
C THR A 904 17.58 31.68 45.68
N LEU A 905 17.43 31.16 44.46
CA LEU A 905 16.53 30.04 44.21
C LEU A 905 17.11 28.76 44.82
N SER A 906 16.24 27.97 45.46
CA SER A 906 16.63 26.67 46.05
C SER A 906 16.96 25.62 44.97
N THR A 907 16.46 25.84 43.75
CA THR A 907 16.80 25.10 42.54
C THR A 907 16.90 26.11 41.39
N PRO A 908 18.03 26.19 40.66
CA PRO A 908 18.14 27.07 39.50
C PRO A 908 17.08 26.73 38.44
N VAL A 909 16.48 27.75 37.83
CA VAL A 909 15.42 27.58 36.82
C VAL A 909 16.00 27.80 35.43
N LEU A 910 15.93 26.78 34.57
CA LEU A 910 16.33 26.92 33.17
C LEU A 910 15.36 27.82 32.39
N ILE A 911 15.86 28.98 31.97
CA ILE A 911 15.26 29.87 30.97
C ILE A 911 15.83 29.43 29.61
N PRO A 912 15.05 28.87 28.68
CA PRO A 912 15.58 28.35 27.43
C PRO A 912 16.08 29.48 26.51
N LYS A 913 17.05 29.17 25.63
CA LYS A 913 17.55 30.12 24.62
C LYS A 913 16.40 30.60 23.73
N ASP A 914 16.33 31.91 23.56
CA ASP A 914 15.39 32.64 22.69
C ASP A 914 13.90 32.30 22.96
N ALA A 915 13.57 31.97 24.22
CA ALA A 915 12.23 31.58 24.65
C ALA A 915 11.86 32.08 26.06
N ASP A 916 10.55 32.07 26.33
CA ASP A 916 9.95 32.57 27.57
C ASP A 916 9.80 31.47 28.64
N LYS A 917 9.99 31.85 29.91
CA LYS A 917 9.61 31.07 31.10
C LYS A 917 8.83 31.98 32.07
N ASP A 918 7.60 31.61 32.40
CA ASP A 918 6.77 32.33 33.37
C ASP A 918 6.91 31.73 34.77
N LEU A 919 7.24 32.56 35.77
CA LEU A 919 7.33 32.21 37.19
C LEU A 919 6.25 32.91 38.00
N THR A 920 5.62 32.17 38.92
CA THR A 920 4.53 32.68 39.76
C THR A 920 5.07 33.13 41.11
N VAL A 921 4.75 34.35 41.52
CA VAL A 921 5.02 34.85 42.89
C VAL A 921 3.72 34.84 43.69
N LYS A 922 3.74 34.09 44.78
CA LYS A 922 2.68 34.05 45.79
C LYS A 922 3.14 34.75 47.06
N VAL A 923 2.19 35.20 47.88
CA VAL A 923 2.44 35.89 49.14
C VAL A 923 1.54 35.35 50.25
N ASP A 924 2.08 35.32 51.46
CA ASP A 924 1.31 35.03 52.67
C ASP A 924 0.94 36.35 53.33
N LEU A 925 -0.36 36.56 53.53
CA LEU A 925 -0.90 37.83 54.04
C LEU A 925 -1.03 37.80 55.56
N ALA A 926 -0.63 38.90 56.21
CA ALA A 926 -0.79 39.04 57.64
C ALA A 926 -2.28 39.11 58.04
N ALA A 927 -2.59 38.72 59.27
CA ALA A 927 -3.94 38.86 59.82
C ALA A 927 -4.30 40.34 60.03
N VAL A 928 -5.58 40.67 59.87
CA VAL A 928 -6.15 41.99 60.17
C VAL A 928 -7.03 41.88 61.42
N GLY A 929 -6.79 42.74 62.41
CA GLY A 929 -7.58 42.77 63.64
C GLY A 929 -6.87 43.46 64.81
N THR A 930 -7.49 43.40 65.99
CA THR A 930 -6.92 43.99 67.21
C THR A 930 -5.55 43.36 67.52
N ALA A 931 -4.52 44.20 67.63
CA ALA A 931 -3.12 43.80 67.84
C ALA A 931 -2.53 42.86 66.77
N GLN A 932 -3.03 42.90 65.53
CA GLN A 932 -2.43 42.24 64.37
C GLN A 932 -1.64 43.25 63.51
N THR A 933 -0.75 42.76 62.64
CA THR A 933 0.12 43.60 61.80
C THR A 933 -0.47 43.99 60.45
N GLY A 934 -1.49 43.28 59.96
CA GLY A 934 -2.13 43.56 58.68
C GLY A 934 -3.03 44.79 58.74
N GLY A 935 -2.85 45.69 57.76
CA GLY A 935 -3.67 46.87 57.57
C GLY A 935 -5.01 46.56 56.89
N GLN A 936 -6.11 46.95 57.54
CA GLN A 936 -7.44 46.91 56.94
C GLN A 936 -7.48 47.80 55.68
N GLY A 937 -7.90 47.24 54.55
CA GLY A 937 -7.95 47.94 53.27
C GLY A 937 -6.57 48.23 52.65
N ALA A 938 -5.48 47.65 53.15
CA ALA A 938 -4.12 47.90 52.65
C ALA A 938 -3.93 47.48 51.19
N LEU A 939 -3.12 48.25 50.45
CA LEU A 939 -2.77 47.99 49.04
C LEU A 939 -1.37 47.40 48.92
N PHE A 940 -1.21 46.31 48.16
CA PHE A 940 0.10 45.77 47.81
C PHE A 940 0.19 45.35 46.34
N SER A 941 1.40 45.39 45.79
CA SER A 941 1.78 44.77 44.52
C SER A 941 3.21 44.24 44.62
N ILE A 942 3.57 43.37 43.68
CA ILE A 942 4.91 42.79 43.56
C ILE A 942 5.55 43.27 42.25
N LEU A 943 6.85 43.51 42.29
CA LEU A 943 7.67 43.91 41.16
C LEU A 943 8.92 43.00 41.10
N ILE A 944 9.47 42.83 39.91
CA ILE A 944 10.87 42.43 39.76
C ILE A 944 11.70 43.72 39.71
N ASP A 945 12.64 43.87 40.63
CA ASP A 945 13.56 45.02 40.63
C ASP A 945 14.63 44.82 39.55
N THR A 946 14.63 45.72 38.57
CA THR A 946 15.52 45.75 37.41
C THR A 946 16.62 46.80 37.52
N ASN A 947 16.63 47.57 38.61
CA ASN A 947 17.66 48.58 38.88
C ASN A 947 18.88 47.94 39.59
N ASP A 948 18.67 46.89 40.39
CA ASP A 948 19.75 46.03 40.87
C ASP A 948 20.19 45.03 39.79
N THR A 949 21.23 45.40 39.06
CA THR A 949 21.89 44.58 38.02
C THR A 949 22.44 43.24 38.52
N THR A 950 22.50 43.00 39.83
CA THR A 950 23.02 41.76 40.44
C THR A 950 21.96 40.99 41.23
N GLY A 951 20.81 41.60 41.50
CA GLY A 951 19.74 41.00 42.29
C GLY A 951 18.97 39.93 41.52
N THR A 952 18.78 40.12 40.22
CA THR A 952 18.24 39.12 39.29
C THR A 952 19.35 38.67 38.33
N GLN A 953 19.83 37.44 38.50
CA GLN A 953 20.96 36.90 37.72
C GLN A 953 20.88 35.38 37.59
N GLY A 954 21.55 34.86 36.58
CA GLY A 954 21.76 33.43 36.38
C GLY A 954 23.12 33.11 35.79
N THR A 955 23.32 31.85 35.44
CA THR A 955 24.53 31.33 34.80
C THR A 955 24.20 30.85 33.38
N GLY A 956 24.92 31.37 32.39
CA GLY A 956 24.79 30.97 30.99
C GLY A 956 25.16 29.50 30.79
N ALA A 957 24.27 28.75 30.14
CA ALA A 957 24.42 27.30 29.98
C ALA A 957 25.52 26.90 28.98
N SER A 958 25.95 27.80 28.11
CA SER A 958 27.01 27.59 27.12
C SER A 958 28.30 28.32 27.48
N SER A 959 28.20 29.58 27.91
CA SER A 959 29.37 30.39 28.31
C SER A 959 29.93 30.01 29.67
N GLY A 960 29.09 29.49 30.58
CA GLY A 960 29.40 29.42 32.01
C GLY A 960 29.53 30.79 32.69
N ALA A 961 29.27 31.89 31.97
CA ALA A 961 29.38 33.24 32.48
C ALA A 961 28.14 33.62 33.31
N THR A 962 28.31 34.57 34.23
CA THR A 962 27.17 35.18 34.93
C THR A 962 26.39 36.06 33.95
N VAL A 963 25.12 35.71 33.72
CA VAL A 963 24.18 36.52 32.94
C VAL A 963 23.29 37.30 33.91
N ASN A 964 23.56 38.59 33.99
CA ASN A 964 22.75 39.55 34.74
C ASN A 964 21.50 39.93 33.95
N GLN A 965 20.43 40.29 34.67
CA GLN A 965 19.26 40.92 34.07
C GLN A 965 19.64 42.25 33.40
N THR A 966 19.13 42.46 32.19
CA THR A 966 19.28 43.71 31.45
C THR A 966 18.44 44.80 32.13
N VAL A 967 19.06 45.93 32.44
CA VAL A 967 18.38 47.08 33.07
C VAL A 967 17.24 47.57 32.19
N GLY A 968 16.03 47.58 32.74
CA GLY A 968 14.84 48.16 32.11
C GLY A 968 14.73 49.67 32.37
N SER A 969 13.83 50.34 31.66
CA SER A 969 13.42 51.71 31.97
C SER A 969 12.34 51.80 33.05
N ALA A 970 11.72 50.67 33.40
CA ALA A 970 10.73 50.54 34.47
C ALA A 970 10.64 49.08 34.93
N ASP A 971 10.43 48.87 36.24
CA ASP A 971 10.31 47.56 36.86
C ASP A 971 8.98 46.86 36.48
N PRO A 972 9.02 45.60 36.01
CA PRO A 972 7.80 44.81 35.73
C PRO A 972 6.91 44.74 36.97
N THR A 973 5.74 45.38 36.91
CA THR A 973 4.85 45.59 38.06
C THR A 973 3.55 44.81 37.93
N ALA A 974 3.31 43.87 38.84
CA ALA A 974 2.04 43.14 38.93
C ALA A 974 0.89 44.04 39.42
N ALA A 975 -0.34 43.59 39.21
CA ALA A 975 -1.54 44.35 39.57
C ALA A 975 -1.64 44.59 41.09
N VAL A 976 -2.22 45.74 41.48
CA VAL A 976 -2.35 46.13 42.89
C VAL A 976 -3.57 45.48 43.55
N HIS A 977 -3.34 44.58 44.49
CA HIS A 977 -4.38 43.90 45.28
C HIS A 977 -4.72 44.70 46.54
N ARG A 978 -5.93 44.49 47.09
CA ARG A 978 -6.38 45.13 48.33
C ARG A 978 -6.81 44.10 49.38
N MET A 979 -6.23 44.17 50.57
CA MET A 979 -6.47 43.23 51.67
C MET A 979 -7.59 43.68 52.60
N PHE A 980 -8.45 42.74 53.01
CA PHE A 980 -9.48 42.92 54.03
C PHE A 980 -9.55 41.69 54.94
N LYS A 981 -9.99 41.85 56.19
CA LYS A 981 -10.14 40.72 57.14
C LYS A 981 -11.07 39.60 56.64
N SER A 982 -12.20 39.99 56.06
CA SER A 982 -13.20 39.12 55.43
C SER A 982 -13.78 39.88 54.24
N ILE A 983 -14.31 39.19 53.23
CA ILE A 983 -14.96 39.82 52.08
C ILE A 983 -16.29 39.14 51.78
N PRO A 984 -17.32 39.87 51.31
CA PRO A 984 -18.50 39.27 50.76
C PRO A 984 -18.20 38.56 49.44
N THR A 985 -18.97 37.53 49.13
CA THR A 985 -19.16 36.99 47.78
C THR A 985 -20.64 37.04 47.44
N VAL A 986 -20.98 37.72 46.34
CA VAL A 986 -22.35 37.89 45.84
C VAL A 986 -22.62 36.84 44.77
N ALA A 987 -23.81 36.24 44.77
CA ALA A 987 -24.25 35.39 43.67
C ALA A 987 -25.76 35.52 43.43
N LYS A 988 -26.17 35.61 42.17
CA LYS A 988 -27.58 35.54 41.78
C LYS A 988 -28.17 34.17 42.12
N VAL A 989 -29.44 34.13 42.51
CA VAL A 989 -30.21 32.91 42.78
C VAL A 989 -31.45 32.94 41.88
N ALA A 990 -31.76 31.83 41.22
CA ALA A 990 -32.91 31.76 40.30
C ALA A 990 -34.24 31.91 41.04
N LEU A 991 -35.22 32.54 40.37
CA LEU A 991 -36.61 32.55 40.84
C LEU A 991 -37.31 31.21 40.56
N PRO A 992 -38.37 30.86 41.32
CA PRO A 992 -39.18 29.66 41.03
C PRO A 992 -39.94 29.73 39.70
N THR A 993 -40.16 30.93 39.16
CA THR A 993 -40.81 31.16 37.87
C THR A 993 -40.39 32.52 37.31
N ASN A 994 -40.31 32.61 35.98
CA ASN A 994 -40.07 33.87 35.25
C ASN A 994 -41.36 34.41 34.59
N SER A 995 -42.53 33.89 34.96
CA SER A 995 -43.82 34.37 34.46
C SER A 995 -44.34 35.56 35.27
N LEU A 996 -44.43 36.73 34.64
CA LEU A 996 -44.97 37.96 35.23
C LEU A 996 -46.49 37.85 35.41
N ASN A 997 -46.97 38.05 36.63
CA ASN A 997 -48.38 38.02 37.00
C ASN A 997 -48.75 39.26 37.82
N ASN A 998 -50.03 39.64 37.85
CA ASN A 998 -50.47 40.71 38.76
C ASN A 998 -50.54 40.17 40.19
N GLY A 999 -50.13 40.96 41.18
CA GLY A 999 -50.03 40.57 42.59
C GLY A 999 -48.61 40.69 43.13
N SER A 1000 -48.40 40.22 44.36
CA SER A 1000 -47.06 40.20 44.99
C SER A 1000 -46.18 39.12 44.36
N MET A 1001 -44.96 39.48 43.97
CA MET A 1001 -44.00 38.62 43.29
C MET A 1001 -42.57 38.87 43.77
N SER A 1002 -41.77 37.81 43.87
CA SER A 1002 -40.31 37.91 43.86
C SER A 1002 -39.84 38.42 42.49
N LEU A 1003 -38.99 39.43 42.48
CA LEU A 1003 -38.48 40.13 41.30
C LEU A 1003 -37.00 39.82 41.04
N LEU A 1004 -36.23 39.57 42.10
CA LEU A 1004 -34.84 39.16 42.04
C LEU A 1004 -34.48 38.40 43.32
N ARG A 1005 -33.73 37.30 43.18
CA ARG A 1005 -33.09 36.64 44.32
C ARG A 1005 -31.58 36.63 44.15
N PHE A 1006 -30.87 36.80 45.26
CA PHE A 1006 -29.42 36.67 45.33
C PHE A 1006 -29.00 36.22 46.72
N LYS A 1007 -27.72 35.92 46.89
CA LYS A 1007 -27.13 35.55 48.17
C LYS A 1007 -25.81 36.27 48.37
N VAL A 1008 -25.50 36.58 49.63
CA VAL A 1008 -24.19 37.11 50.06
C VAL A 1008 -23.59 36.11 51.04
N THR A 1009 -22.34 35.72 50.81
CA THR A 1009 -21.58 34.80 51.67
C THR A 1009 -20.40 35.55 52.26
N ALA A 1010 -20.18 35.46 53.57
CA ALA A 1010 -18.98 35.99 54.22
C ALA A 1010 -17.85 34.97 54.17
N ASP A 1011 -16.61 35.42 54.07
CA ASP A 1011 -15.45 34.53 54.17
C ASP A 1011 -15.37 33.88 55.58
N PRO A 1012 -14.91 32.61 55.71
CA PRO A 1012 -14.68 31.99 57.01
C PRO A 1012 -13.76 32.74 57.99
N LYS A 1013 -12.93 33.69 57.53
CA LYS A 1013 -12.05 34.52 58.36
C LYS A 1013 -12.78 35.59 59.19
N GLY A 1014 -14.05 35.91 58.90
CA GLY A 1014 -14.83 36.82 59.73
C GLY A 1014 -16.22 37.19 59.18
N ASP A 1015 -17.07 37.71 60.06
CA ASP A 1015 -18.39 38.22 59.69
C ASP A 1015 -18.29 39.39 58.70
N VAL A 1016 -19.26 39.55 57.80
CA VAL A 1016 -19.41 40.72 56.92
C VAL A 1016 -20.64 41.53 57.29
N GLY A 1017 -20.45 42.82 57.55
CA GLY A 1017 -21.52 43.78 57.71
C GLY A 1017 -22.04 44.26 56.35
N LEU A 1018 -23.34 44.49 56.21
CA LEU A 1018 -23.99 45.05 55.02
C LEU A 1018 -24.91 46.21 55.46
N TYR A 1019 -25.00 47.28 54.67
CA TYR A 1019 -25.75 48.50 55.04
C TYR A 1019 -26.78 48.95 53.99
N LYS A 1020 -26.42 48.90 52.70
CA LYS A 1020 -27.24 49.35 51.58
C LYS A 1020 -27.00 48.46 50.36
N PHE A 1021 -28.06 48.24 49.59
CA PHE A 1021 -28.01 47.77 48.21
C PHE A 1021 -28.76 48.75 47.32
N THR A 1022 -28.32 48.93 46.08
CA THR A 1022 -29.05 49.67 45.05
C THR A 1022 -29.51 48.73 43.95
N LEU A 1023 -30.80 48.79 43.61
CA LEU A 1023 -31.41 47.98 42.56
C LEU A 1023 -31.79 48.84 41.37
N ASN A 1024 -31.50 48.35 40.17
CA ASN A 1024 -32.07 48.85 38.94
C ASN A 1024 -33.31 48.03 38.55
N ILE A 1025 -34.47 48.69 38.42
CA ILE A 1025 -35.75 48.09 38.04
C ILE A 1025 -36.28 48.82 36.81
N ALA A 1026 -36.42 48.08 35.71
CA ALA A 1026 -37.01 48.57 34.48
C ALA A 1026 -38.31 47.79 34.17
N THR A 1027 -39.37 48.49 33.82
CA THR A 1027 -40.67 47.91 33.47
C THR A 1027 -41.08 48.33 32.06
N SER A 1028 -41.87 47.50 31.36
CA SER A 1028 -42.57 47.95 30.14
C SER A 1028 -43.96 48.50 30.48
N THR A 1029 -45.03 47.77 30.16
CA THR A 1029 -46.43 48.19 30.38
C THR A 1029 -46.99 47.84 31.76
N ALA A 1030 -46.28 47.01 32.55
CA ALA A 1030 -46.62 46.72 33.94
C ALA A 1030 -46.07 47.80 34.89
N THR A 1031 -46.71 47.96 36.05
CA THR A 1031 -46.20 48.81 37.15
C THR A 1031 -45.85 47.95 38.36
N VAL A 1032 -44.84 48.37 39.14
CA VAL A 1032 -44.32 47.62 40.30
C VAL A 1032 -44.27 48.52 41.53
N THR A 1033 -45.11 48.25 42.52
CA THR A 1033 -45.27 49.06 43.74
C THR A 1033 -44.95 48.27 45.00
N ALA A 1034 -44.84 48.94 46.15
CA ALA A 1034 -44.59 48.31 47.46
C ALA A 1034 -43.39 47.34 47.44
N ILE A 1035 -42.22 47.88 47.11
CA ILE A 1035 -41.01 47.08 46.90
C ILE A 1035 -40.28 46.92 48.25
N ALA A 1036 -39.89 45.70 48.56
CA ALA A 1036 -39.24 45.34 49.81
C ALA A 1036 -38.13 44.30 49.60
N ILE A 1037 -37.13 44.29 50.48
CA ILE A 1037 -36.16 43.17 50.58
C ILE A 1037 -36.47 42.37 51.83
N TYR A 1038 -36.43 41.05 51.68
CA TYR A 1038 -36.43 40.09 52.79
C TYR A 1038 -35.11 39.30 52.81
N GLY A 1039 -34.54 39.16 54.00
CA GLY A 1039 -33.32 38.40 54.28
C GLY A 1039 -33.61 37.09 55.03
N TYR A 1040 -33.06 36.00 54.52
CA TYR A 1040 -33.27 34.63 55.00
C TYR A 1040 -31.94 33.93 55.32
N SER A 1041 -32.03 32.97 56.23
CA SER A 1041 -30.89 32.16 56.70
C SER A 1041 -30.71 30.88 55.88
N ASP A 1042 -31.71 30.50 55.08
CA ASP A 1042 -31.79 29.26 54.31
C ASP A 1042 -32.02 29.52 52.80
N SER A 1043 -31.61 28.58 51.96
CA SER A 1043 -31.78 28.65 50.50
C SER A 1043 -33.22 28.44 50.01
N ALA A 1044 -34.14 28.02 50.88
CA ALA A 1044 -35.56 27.88 50.54
C ALA A 1044 -36.36 29.16 50.83
N PHE A 1045 -35.72 30.23 51.34
CA PHE A 1045 -36.34 31.52 51.66
C PHE A 1045 -37.51 31.35 52.65
N SER A 1046 -37.29 30.54 53.70
CA SER A 1046 -38.34 30.08 54.62
C SER A 1046 -38.10 30.45 56.08
N LEU A 1047 -36.83 30.68 56.47
CA LEU A 1047 -36.40 31.03 57.81
C LEU A 1047 -35.79 32.44 57.81
N PRO A 1048 -36.55 33.46 58.27
CA PRO A 1048 -36.05 34.82 58.49
C PRO A 1048 -34.67 34.87 59.14
N ALA A 1049 -33.76 35.67 58.59
CA ALA A 1049 -32.43 35.87 59.18
C ALA A 1049 -32.40 36.93 60.30
N TYR A 1050 -33.48 37.71 60.46
CA TYR A 1050 -33.55 38.90 61.31
C TYR A 1050 -34.93 39.02 61.97
N ASP A 1051 -34.98 39.57 63.18
CA ASP A 1051 -36.11 39.43 64.13
C ASP A 1051 -37.46 39.96 63.63
N ASN A 1052 -37.47 40.97 62.74
CA ASN A 1052 -38.69 41.53 62.14
C ASN A 1052 -39.21 40.71 60.94
N GLY A 1053 -39.30 39.38 61.09
CA GLY A 1053 -39.73 38.48 60.01
C GLY A 1053 -38.82 38.52 58.77
N GLY A 1054 -37.56 38.95 58.93
CA GLY A 1054 -36.57 39.04 57.86
C GLY A 1054 -36.71 40.27 56.95
N LYS A 1055 -37.71 41.13 57.16
CA LYS A 1055 -37.91 42.33 56.35
C LYS A 1055 -36.80 43.36 56.62
N LEU A 1056 -36.10 43.78 55.58
CA LEU A 1056 -34.91 44.66 55.67
C LEU A 1056 -35.18 46.10 55.25
N TRP A 1057 -35.95 46.30 54.18
CA TRP A 1057 -36.33 47.61 53.66
C TRP A 1057 -37.69 47.54 52.98
N ASN A 1058 -38.40 48.67 52.88
CA ASN A 1058 -39.68 48.78 52.19
C ASN A 1058 -40.02 50.23 51.84
N ALA A 1059 -40.21 50.53 50.56
CA ALA A 1059 -40.66 51.84 50.10
C ALA A 1059 -41.95 51.77 49.26
N GLY A 1060 -42.65 52.91 49.20
CA GLY A 1060 -43.54 53.22 48.08
C GLY A 1060 -42.73 53.46 46.81
N GLN A 1061 -43.38 53.52 45.64
CA GLN A 1061 -42.68 53.89 44.40
C GLN A 1061 -42.08 55.29 44.54
N ASP A 1062 -40.79 55.41 44.25
CA ASP A 1062 -40.21 56.62 43.68
C ASP A 1062 -40.01 56.42 42.17
N GLY A 1063 -40.04 57.50 41.39
CA GLY A 1063 -40.04 57.47 39.93
C GLY A 1063 -38.69 57.18 39.27
N SER A 1064 -37.72 56.68 40.03
CA SER A 1064 -36.35 56.38 39.59
C SER A 1064 -36.22 54.93 39.13
N THR A 1065 -35.39 54.68 38.11
CA THR A 1065 -35.02 53.32 37.70
C THR A 1065 -34.00 52.68 38.65
N ALA A 1066 -33.15 53.46 39.30
CA ALA A 1066 -32.23 53.01 40.34
C ALA A 1066 -32.77 53.39 41.73
N MET A 1067 -32.81 52.44 42.66
CA MET A 1067 -33.40 52.62 43.99
C MET A 1067 -32.45 52.16 45.09
N ASP A 1068 -32.14 53.06 46.02
CA ASP A 1068 -31.33 52.76 47.21
C ASP A 1068 -32.16 52.11 48.32
N MET A 1069 -31.65 50.99 48.85
CA MET A 1069 -32.35 50.15 49.82
C MET A 1069 -31.49 49.96 51.07
N TYR A 1070 -31.62 50.93 51.98
CA TYR A 1070 -30.98 50.97 53.29
C TYR A 1070 -31.60 49.95 54.25
N PHE A 1071 -30.84 49.25 55.07
CA PHE A 1071 -31.44 48.27 56.00
C PHE A 1071 -31.90 48.91 57.32
N ASP A 1072 -33.13 48.60 57.73
CA ASP A 1072 -33.70 48.91 59.05
C ASP A 1072 -34.45 47.64 59.53
N PRO A 1073 -33.73 46.63 60.05
CA PRO A 1073 -34.31 45.35 60.44
C PRO A 1073 -35.03 45.37 61.79
N ALA A 1074 -34.94 46.47 62.56
CA ALA A 1074 -35.27 46.49 63.98
C ALA A 1074 -36.53 47.29 64.30
N THR A 1075 -36.69 48.48 63.71
CA THR A 1075 -37.77 49.42 64.06
C THR A 1075 -38.66 49.79 62.87
N GLN A 1076 -38.15 49.70 61.63
CA GLN A 1076 -38.83 50.20 60.42
C GLN A 1076 -39.28 51.67 60.59
N ASP A 1077 -38.54 52.45 61.38
CA ASP A 1077 -38.80 53.84 61.73
C ASP A 1077 -37.88 54.83 61.00
N SER A 1078 -37.17 54.35 59.97
CA SER A 1078 -36.15 55.03 59.16
C SER A 1078 -34.78 55.17 59.82
N THR A 1079 -34.51 54.42 60.89
CA THR A 1079 -33.18 54.34 61.51
C THR A 1079 -32.33 53.26 60.83
N ASN A 1080 -31.53 53.66 59.83
CA ASN A 1080 -30.65 52.74 59.11
C ASN A 1080 -29.63 52.05 60.03
N ALA A 1081 -29.47 50.73 59.90
CA ALA A 1081 -28.57 49.89 60.69
C ALA A 1081 -27.88 48.80 59.85
N GLY A 1082 -26.65 48.46 60.21
CA GLY A 1082 -25.89 47.40 59.54
C GLY A 1082 -26.37 46.00 59.94
N ILE A 1083 -26.61 45.12 58.97
CA ILE A 1083 -26.92 43.70 59.16
C ILE A 1083 -25.68 42.82 58.99
N GLN A 1084 -25.69 41.60 59.53
CA GLN A 1084 -24.51 40.72 59.56
C GLN A 1084 -24.73 39.41 58.80
N VAL A 1085 -23.75 39.08 57.95
CA VAL A 1085 -23.53 37.75 57.38
C VAL A 1085 -22.44 37.07 58.22
N PRO A 1086 -22.75 36.03 59.03
CA PRO A 1086 -21.75 35.40 59.88
C PRO A 1086 -20.63 34.71 59.09
N ALA A 1087 -19.44 34.62 59.67
CA ALA A 1087 -18.25 34.03 59.06
C ALA A 1087 -18.52 32.66 58.42
N GLY A 1088 -18.18 32.51 57.13
CA GLY A 1088 -18.38 31.29 56.35
C GLY A 1088 -19.85 30.92 56.08
N GLN A 1089 -20.82 31.73 56.52
CA GLN A 1089 -22.25 31.51 56.30
C GLN A 1089 -22.77 32.34 55.13
N THR A 1090 -23.93 31.93 54.61
CA THR A 1090 -24.67 32.62 53.56
C THR A 1090 -25.93 33.28 54.13
N ARG A 1091 -26.26 34.48 53.63
CA ARG A 1091 -27.59 35.09 53.74
C ARG A 1091 -28.21 35.19 52.35
N TYR A 1092 -29.51 34.90 52.26
CA TYR A 1092 -30.28 34.87 51.02
C TYR A 1092 -31.24 36.05 51.01
N PHE A 1093 -31.36 36.75 49.89
CA PHE A 1093 -32.12 37.99 49.75
C PHE A 1093 -33.17 37.84 48.66
N ASP A 1094 -34.42 38.13 48.99
CA ASP A 1094 -35.55 38.14 48.06
C ASP A 1094 -36.08 39.57 47.92
N VAL A 1095 -35.99 40.12 46.71
CA VAL A 1095 -36.59 41.39 46.33
C VAL A 1095 -38.02 41.11 45.93
N VAL A 1096 -38.99 41.65 46.65
CA VAL A 1096 -40.43 41.42 46.41
C VAL A 1096 -41.11 42.74 46.05
N GLY A 1097 -42.05 42.71 45.11
CA GLY A 1097 -42.89 43.87 44.78
C GLY A 1097 -44.27 43.45 44.29
N THR A 1098 -45.21 44.40 44.28
CA THR A 1098 -46.59 44.22 43.82
C THR A 1098 -46.72 44.69 42.37
N VAL A 1099 -46.89 43.74 41.46
CA VAL A 1099 -47.08 43.96 40.03
C VAL A 1099 -48.56 44.28 39.73
N ALA A 1100 -48.79 45.30 38.93
CA ALA A 1100 -50.10 45.64 38.36
C ALA A 1100 -50.01 45.91 36.85
N SER A 1101 -51.17 45.94 36.19
CA SER A 1101 -51.31 46.22 34.75
C SER A 1101 -50.56 45.29 33.79
N ALA A 1102 -50.07 44.13 34.24
CA ALA A 1102 -49.37 43.19 33.38
C ALA A 1102 -50.31 42.53 32.36
N VAL A 1103 -50.00 42.70 31.07
CA VAL A 1103 -50.66 42.15 29.88
C VAL A 1103 -49.65 41.35 29.04
N ALA A 1104 -50.08 40.67 27.98
CA ALA A 1104 -49.17 39.96 27.09
C ALA A 1104 -48.11 40.93 26.50
N GLY A 1105 -46.83 40.58 26.59
CA GLY A 1105 -45.69 41.44 26.24
C GLY A 1105 -45.24 42.39 27.36
N SER A 1106 -45.88 42.39 28.53
CA SER A 1106 -45.36 43.09 29.71
C SER A 1106 -44.09 42.40 30.23
N SER A 1107 -43.14 43.20 30.70
CA SER A 1107 -41.91 42.74 31.33
C SER A 1107 -41.52 43.58 32.55
N VAL A 1108 -40.84 42.94 33.49
CA VAL A 1108 -40.14 43.57 34.62
C VAL A 1108 -38.72 42.98 34.66
N SER A 1109 -37.72 43.84 34.67
CA SER A 1109 -36.30 43.50 34.72
C SER A 1109 -35.67 44.10 35.97
N THR A 1110 -35.07 43.27 36.83
CA THR A 1110 -34.48 43.70 38.11
C THR A 1110 -33.04 43.20 38.26
N SER A 1111 -32.10 44.08 38.59
CA SER A 1111 -30.70 43.75 38.85
C SER A 1111 -30.15 44.51 40.06
N LEU A 1112 -29.31 43.84 40.87
CA LEU A 1112 -28.46 44.49 41.87
C LEU A 1112 -27.30 45.21 41.17
N LEU A 1113 -27.12 46.50 41.45
CA LEU A 1113 -26.01 47.31 40.95
C LEU A 1113 -24.71 47.03 41.73
N GLY A 1114 -23.58 47.50 41.20
CA GLY A 1114 -22.27 47.31 41.82
C GLY A 1114 -21.20 48.23 41.21
N ASP A 1115 -20.19 48.53 42.03
CA ASP A 1115 -19.39 49.75 41.89
C ASP A 1115 -18.16 49.61 40.98
N ALA A 1116 -17.91 50.63 40.16
CA ALA A 1116 -16.79 50.72 39.22
C ALA A 1116 -15.48 51.24 39.84
N ALA A 1117 -15.55 52.12 40.84
CA ALA A 1117 -14.38 52.70 41.48
C ALA A 1117 -14.38 52.57 43.02
N PHE A 1118 -13.25 52.12 43.57
CA PHE A 1118 -13.13 51.81 45.00
C PHE A 1118 -13.05 53.07 45.86
N ILE A 1119 -13.82 53.14 46.95
CA ILE A 1119 -13.78 54.21 47.95
C ILE A 1119 -13.03 53.77 49.20
N ALA A 1120 -12.17 54.64 49.76
CA ALA A 1120 -11.48 54.38 51.03
C ALA A 1120 -12.46 54.10 52.19
N THR A 1121 -12.04 53.28 53.16
CA THR A 1121 -12.88 52.91 54.30
C THR A 1121 -13.36 54.14 55.07
N SER A 1122 -14.67 54.24 55.30
CA SER A 1122 -15.35 55.39 55.89
C SER A 1122 -16.47 54.95 56.85
N SER A 1123 -17.22 55.88 57.42
CA SER A 1123 -18.54 55.56 57.99
C SER A 1123 -19.50 55.12 56.88
N ALA A 1124 -20.57 54.39 57.20
CA ALA A 1124 -21.54 53.94 56.20
C ALA A 1124 -22.10 55.11 55.38
N SER A 1125 -22.54 56.17 56.07
CA SER A 1125 -22.97 57.45 55.47
C SER A 1125 -21.85 58.22 54.74
N GLY A 1126 -20.58 57.90 55.01
CA GLY A 1126 -19.42 58.51 54.38
C GLY A 1126 -18.96 57.76 53.12
N VAL A 1127 -19.46 56.53 52.88
CA VAL A 1127 -19.40 55.82 51.60
C VAL A 1127 -20.59 56.23 50.74
N ASP A 1128 -21.79 56.26 51.34
CA ASP A 1128 -23.09 56.68 50.78
C ASP A 1128 -23.15 58.13 50.26
N ALA A 1129 -22.13 58.94 50.55
CA ALA A 1129 -21.99 60.32 50.06
C ALA A 1129 -21.25 60.43 48.70
N TRP A 1130 -20.85 59.30 48.11
CA TRP A 1130 -20.13 59.22 46.83
C TRP A 1130 -21.02 58.66 45.73
N GLN A 1131 -20.56 58.74 44.47
CA GLN A 1131 -21.27 58.20 43.31
C GLN A 1131 -21.20 56.66 43.18
N GLU A 1132 -20.33 56.02 43.95
CA GLU A 1132 -19.97 54.60 43.81
C GLU A 1132 -20.37 53.87 45.11
N ASP A 1133 -21.66 53.90 45.39
CA ASP A 1133 -22.27 53.54 46.67
C ASP A 1133 -23.39 52.47 46.56
N ASP A 1134 -23.44 51.75 45.44
CA ASP A 1134 -24.48 50.77 45.09
C ASP A 1134 -24.50 49.54 46.01
N PHE A 1135 -23.36 49.18 46.63
CA PHE A 1135 -23.26 48.04 47.53
C PHE A 1135 -22.34 48.35 48.73
N ILE A 1136 -22.92 48.76 49.86
CA ILE A 1136 -22.13 49.19 51.04
C ILE A 1136 -21.99 48.04 52.05
N TRP A 1137 -20.74 47.69 52.37
CA TRP A 1137 -20.38 46.59 53.26
C TRP A 1137 -19.19 46.92 54.17
N SER A 1138 -18.98 46.09 55.19
CA SER A 1138 -17.85 46.19 56.14
C SER A 1138 -17.26 44.82 56.42
N ALA A 1139 -15.93 44.75 56.55
CA ALA A 1139 -15.18 43.54 56.88
C ALA A 1139 -15.10 43.25 58.39
N ASN A 1140 -15.72 44.08 59.25
CA ASN A 1140 -15.69 43.97 60.71
C ASN A 1140 -14.27 43.78 61.26
N ALA A 1141 -13.35 44.68 60.90
CA ALA A 1141 -11.91 44.55 61.09
C ALA A 1141 -11.52 44.15 62.52
N THR A 1142 -12.05 44.84 63.53
CA THR A 1142 -11.78 44.55 64.94
C THR A 1142 -12.96 43.83 65.58
N THR A 1143 -14.10 44.52 65.68
CA THR A 1143 -15.39 44.01 66.15
C THR A 1143 -16.47 44.22 65.08
N THR A 1144 -17.71 43.82 65.36
CA THR A 1144 -18.88 44.24 64.55
C THR A 1144 -18.89 45.76 64.37
N ALA A 1145 -18.94 46.23 63.12
CA ALA A 1145 -18.92 47.64 62.79
C ALA A 1145 -20.30 48.28 63.03
N LEU A 1146 -20.31 49.40 63.76
CA LEU A 1146 -21.47 50.30 63.82
C LEU A 1146 -21.44 51.23 62.59
N VAL A 1147 -22.60 51.77 62.20
CA VAL A 1147 -22.72 52.61 60.99
C VAL A 1147 -21.82 53.86 60.99
N GLY A 1148 -21.44 54.35 62.18
CA GLY A 1148 -20.51 55.47 62.35
C GLY A 1148 -19.01 55.09 62.42
N HIS A 1149 -18.65 53.81 62.42
CA HIS A 1149 -17.24 53.37 62.46
C HIS A 1149 -16.59 53.51 61.08
N VAL A 1150 -15.30 53.85 61.05
CA VAL A 1150 -14.50 53.95 59.81
C VAL A 1150 -14.04 52.54 59.37
N ASP A 1151 -14.99 51.74 58.90
CA ASP A 1151 -14.76 50.34 58.46
C ASP A 1151 -15.71 49.89 57.33
N TRP A 1152 -16.48 50.82 56.74
CA TRP A 1152 -17.39 50.56 55.62
C TRP A 1152 -16.73 50.95 54.29
N THR A 1153 -17.04 50.21 53.22
CA THR A 1153 -16.54 50.41 51.86
C THR A 1153 -17.62 49.97 50.84
N ASN A 1154 -17.38 50.22 49.56
CA ASN A 1154 -18.27 49.85 48.47
C ASN A 1154 -17.96 48.48 47.81
N GLY A 1155 -18.81 48.05 46.89
CA GLY A 1155 -18.79 46.75 46.22
C GLY A 1155 -17.73 46.56 45.13
N THR A 1156 -16.85 47.53 44.90
CA THR A 1156 -15.84 47.43 43.84
C THR A 1156 -14.96 46.19 44.01
N ARG A 1157 -15.02 45.30 42.99
CA ARG A 1157 -14.31 44.01 42.92
C ARG A 1157 -14.71 43.00 44.01
N VAL A 1158 -15.89 43.15 44.61
CA VAL A 1158 -16.50 42.08 45.42
C VAL A 1158 -16.73 40.86 44.52
N PRO A 1159 -16.22 39.67 44.89
CA PRO A 1159 -16.40 38.44 44.09
C PRO A 1159 -17.88 38.18 43.72
N GLY A 1160 -18.15 38.05 42.43
CA GLY A 1160 -19.48 37.81 41.87
C GLY A 1160 -20.39 39.05 41.76
N LEU A 1161 -19.89 40.25 42.11
CA LEU A 1161 -20.53 41.53 41.83
C LEU A 1161 -19.76 42.28 40.71
N PRO A 1162 -20.32 42.41 39.51
CA PRO A 1162 -19.71 43.22 38.44
C PRO A 1162 -19.70 44.72 38.77
N SER A 1163 -18.80 45.46 38.13
CA SER A 1163 -18.66 46.93 38.21
C SER A 1163 -19.78 47.74 37.55
N THR A 1164 -20.94 47.12 37.35
CA THR A 1164 -22.16 47.79 36.87
C THR A 1164 -23.36 47.18 37.57
N ASN A 1165 -23.58 45.88 37.38
CA ASN A 1165 -24.72 45.14 37.91
C ASN A 1165 -24.55 43.63 37.71
N ILE A 1166 -25.18 42.82 38.57
CA ILE A 1166 -25.39 41.39 38.28
C ILE A 1166 -26.36 41.21 37.09
N SER A 1167 -26.36 40.02 36.47
CA SER A 1167 -27.29 39.72 35.38
C SER A 1167 -28.75 39.90 35.82
N ALA A 1168 -29.51 40.72 35.08
CA ALA A 1168 -30.88 41.03 35.42
C ALA A 1168 -31.75 39.77 35.50
N GLU A 1169 -32.71 39.76 36.42
CA GLU A 1169 -33.82 38.82 36.44
C GLU A 1169 -34.98 39.42 35.66
N VAL A 1170 -35.54 38.66 34.72
CA VAL A 1170 -36.53 39.18 33.77
C VAL A 1170 -37.78 38.32 33.83
N LEU A 1171 -38.86 38.94 34.31
CA LEU A 1171 -40.20 38.38 34.35
C LEU A 1171 -40.98 38.86 33.12
N THR A 1172 -41.67 37.95 32.41
CA THR A 1172 -42.48 38.28 31.22
C THR A 1172 -43.86 37.64 31.25
N LYS A 1173 -44.86 38.29 30.64
CA LYS A 1173 -46.25 37.79 30.55
C LYS A 1173 -46.73 37.59 29.12
#